data_AF-A0A3A9AXQ2-F1
#
_entry.id   AF-A0A3A9AXQ2-F1
#
_cell.length_a   1.000
_cell.length_b   1.000
_cell.length_c   1.000
_cell.angle_alpha   90.00
_cell.angle_beta   90.00
_cell.angle_gamma   90.00
#
_symmetry.space_group_name_H-M   'P 1'
#
loop_
_entity.id
_entity.type
_entity.pdbx_description
1 polymer ?
#
loop_
_entity_poly.entity_id
_entity_poly.type
_entity_poly.pdbx_seq_one_letter_code
_entity_poly.pdbx_strand_id
1 'polypeptide(L)'
;MPAAKSRYIPALDGLRALAVLAVIVYHMGMPWATGGLLGVTVFFVLSGYLITSLLLIEWDNTKTINLPQFWLRRIRRLFPAIIFLVLGAAALCTIFDHSLLTKLREDMWAALLWVTNWWYIFHDVSYFDALGAPSPLTHFWSLAIEEQFYLIWPVVLFAAHKFGVKRSIMCNTTLVVALLSALEMALLFDPTADPSRVYYGTDTRAFSLLIGAWLAFVWPSHMLGAQKSVQIAPTVRRALDGVGLVSLVILIIMIAEVDGFSPFLYRGGLLIASVLTAIIIAVMVHPASLVGKIAGVAPLVWIGKRSYAMYLWHYPLLLLMNPRSTIAETPWWMYFIQMAVIFLAAAISYSLVENPFRHGALGKFIRAWRSGEIDWPDWLRLHGLPCGIGAVIAAIAIGGLIFVPSTSAIEGADLLKSEEAQVVGLPPEDAEDAPKLDILLIGDSVSVRTIPYFQEKFPFGAIDAAVNRQLYVGTEVYSAYAAQDIVGDVVVFALGTNGVATDDQIDELMAATGSDRQVFFVNTRSPQTWVGETNSAMERALERYPNLHLIDWYSYSAGRDDLFDGDGTHLNEEGAAEYIQLIYDAVSSYLPVHDADDEAAHLKSGWELAMDRTEPFFKDEARLNAGVIIDGMQYCINADDTDGVE
;
A
#
# COMPACT_ATOMS: atom_id res chain seq x y z
N MET A 1 9.24 -48.61 1.26
CA MET A 1 8.55 -47.81 2.30
C MET A 1 7.27 -47.26 1.69
N PRO A 2 6.14 -47.20 2.42
CA PRO A 2 4.92 -46.59 1.90
C PRO A 2 5.16 -45.12 1.55
N ALA A 3 4.56 -44.64 0.46
CA ALA A 3 4.68 -43.26 0.02
C ALA A 3 4.25 -42.29 1.14
N ALA A 4 5.08 -41.29 1.42
CA ALA A 4 4.78 -40.25 2.40
C ALA A 4 3.57 -39.43 1.92
N LYS A 5 2.45 -39.48 2.63
CA LYS A 5 1.26 -38.69 2.28
C LYS A 5 1.26 -37.36 3.03
N SER A 6 0.86 -36.29 2.32
CA SER A 6 0.54 -35.02 2.97
C SER A 6 -0.63 -35.23 3.95
N ARG A 7 -0.41 -34.86 5.22
CA ARG A 7 -1.42 -34.89 6.27
C ARG A 7 -2.14 -33.54 6.27
N TYR A 8 -3.48 -33.56 6.24
CA TYR A 8 -4.26 -32.35 6.48
C TYR A 8 -4.15 -31.93 7.97
N ILE A 9 -3.78 -30.67 8.22
CA ILE A 9 -3.56 -30.11 9.55
C ILE A 9 -4.52 -28.94 9.75
N PRO A 10 -5.67 -29.16 10.43
CA PRO A 10 -6.69 -28.12 10.63
C PRO A 10 -6.16 -26.87 11.34
N ALA A 11 -5.17 -27.03 12.23
CA ALA A 11 -4.55 -25.92 12.95
C ALA A 11 -3.98 -24.82 12.02
N LEU A 12 -3.46 -25.21 10.84
CA LEU A 12 -2.92 -24.26 9.88
C LEU A 12 -4.01 -23.42 9.22
N ASP A 13 -5.23 -23.96 9.08
CA ASP A 13 -6.38 -23.15 8.67
C ASP A 13 -6.79 -22.20 9.80
N GLY A 14 -6.69 -22.61 11.06
CA GLY A 14 -6.89 -21.72 12.20
C GLY A 14 -5.92 -20.54 12.23
N LEU A 15 -4.63 -20.78 11.93
CA LEU A 15 -3.65 -19.70 11.84
C LEU A 15 -3.97 -18.73 10.69
N ARG A 16 -4.43 -19.24 9.53
CA ARG A 16 -4.93 -18.40 8.43
C ARG A 16 -6.14 -17.56 8.83
N ALA A 17 -7.01 -18.09 9.68
CA ALA A 17 -8.16 -17.35 10.19
C ALA A 17 -7.72 -16.15 11.03
N LEU A 18 -6.77 -16.34 11.94
CA LEU A 18 -6.21 -15.24 12.73
C LEU A 18 -5.54 -14.19 11.83
N ALA A 19 -4.76 -14.64 10.84
CA ALA A 19 -4.08 -13.76 9.90
C ALA A 19 -5.04 -12.91 9.06
N VAL A 20 -6.09 -13.50 8.47
CA VAL A 20 -7.06 -12.73 7.66
C VAL A 20 -7.89 -11.78 8.52
N LEU A 21 -8.25 -12.18 9.74
CA LEU A 21 -9.00 -11.32 10.65
C LEU A 21 -8.17 -10.09 11.06
N ALA A 22 -6.88 -10.26 11.35
CA ALA A 22 -5.99 -9.15 11.63
C ALA A 22 -5.92 -8.15 10.46
N VAL A 23 -5.80 -8.65 9.23
CA VAL A 23 -5.80 -7.80 8.02
C VAL A 23 -7.13 -7.08 7.83
N ILE A 24 -8.26 -7.77 8.01
CA ILE A 24 -9.59 -7.15 7.85
C ILE A 24 -9.78 -6.04 8.88
N VAL A 25 -9.48 -6.32 10.15
CA VAL A 25 -9.64 -5.36 11.24
C VAL A 25 -8.74 -4.14 11.05
N TYR A 26 -7.51 -4.33 10.54
CA TYR A 26 -6.62 -3.23 10.16
C TYR A 26 -7.27 -2.32 9.11
N HIS A 27 -7.79 -2.89 8.01
CA HIS A 27 -8.44 -2.10 6.96
C HIS A 27 -9.83 -1.58 7.35
N MET A 28 -10.43 -2.07 8.44
CA MET A 28 -11.63 -1.47 9.05
C MET A 28 -11.27 -0.20 9.85
N GLY A 29 -9.98 0.12 10.03
CA GLY A 29 -9.55 1.30 10.76
C GLY A 29 -9.73 1.18 12.28
N MET A 30 -9.68 -0.04 12.84
CA MET A 30 -9.84 -0.20 14.29
C MET A 30 -8.58 0.26 15.05
N PRO A 31 -8.69 1.21 16.00
CA PRO A 31 -7.52 1.80 16.68
C PRO A 31 -6.63 0.81 17.44
N TRP A 32 -7.18 -0.32 17.90
CA TRP A 32 -6.45 -1.33 18.67
C TRP A 32 -5.69 -2.36 17.79
N ALA A 33 -5.68 -2.17 16.47
CA ALA A 33 -5.11 -3.13 15.51
C ALA A 33 -4.25 -2.45 14.43
N THR A 34 -3.50 -1.42 14.81
CA THR A 34 -2.60 -0.64 13.93
C THR A 34 -1.55 -1.51 13.23
N GLY A 35 -1.16 -2.64 13.83
CA GLY A 35 -0.24 -3.64 13.26
C GLY A 35 -0.91 -4.84 12.58
N GLY A 36 -2.22 -4.80 12.28
CA GLY A 36 -2.91 -5.92 11.66
C GLY A 36 -2.40 -6.29 10.25
N LEU A 37 -1.62 -5.40 9.61
CA LEU A 37 -0.81 -5.69 8.42
C LEU A 37 0.14 -6.89 8.60
N LEU A 38 0.53 -7.22 9.84
CA LEU A 38 1.37 -8.38 10.16
C LEU A 38 0.68 -9.71 9.82
N GLY A 39 -0.65 -9.71 9.66
CA GLY A 39 -1.37 -10.87 9.12
C GLY A 39 -0.84 -11.31 7.75
N VAL A 40 -0.39 -10.38 6.91
CA VAL A 40 0.26 -10.71 5.62
C VAL A 40 1.58 -11.45 5.83
N THR A 41 2.39 -11.03 6.82
CA THR A 41 3.62 -11.74 7.20
C THR A 41 3.32 -13.17 7.63
N VAL A 42 2.22 -13.38 8.37
CA VAL A 42 1.78 -14.73 8.75
C VAL A 42 1.45 -15.58 7.53
N PHE A 43 0.75 -15.01 6.53
CA PHE A 43 0.46 -15.68 5.27
C PHE A 43 1.72 -16.05 4.50
N PHE A 44 2.68 -15.14 4.37
CA PHE A 44 3.96 -15.41 3.69
C PHE A 44 4.70 -16.60 4.29
N VAL A 45 4.88 -16.64 5.61
CA VAL A 45 5.55 -17.77 6.27
C VAL A 45 4.77 -19.08 6.10
N LEU A 46 3.43 -19.03 6.22
CA LEU A 46 2.57 -20.19 5.98
C LEU A 46 2.68 -20.72 4.54
N SER A 47 2.66 -19.81 3.56
CA SER A 47 2.77 -20.10 2.13
C SER A 47 4.12 -20.74 1.83
N GLY A 48 5.21 -20.16 2.32
CA GLY A 48 6.56 -20.73 2.24
C GLY A 48 6.64 -22.15 2.81
N TYR A 49 6.10 -22.37 4.00
CA TYR A 49 6.11 -23.68 4.67
C TYR A 49 5.31 -24.74 3.91
N LEU A 50 4.08 -24.40 3.49
CA LEU A 50 3.18 -25.35 2.86
C LEU A 50 3.59 -25.73 1.44
N ILE A 51 4.04 -24.75 0.64
CA ILE A 51 4.50 -24.99 -0.73
C ILE A 51 5.75 -25.86 -0.69
N THR A 52 6.72 -25.48 0.13
CA THR A 52 7.98 -26.23 0.25
C THR A 52 7.72 -27.63 0.79
N SER A 53 6.86 -27.79 1.80
CA SER A 53 6.46 -29.11 2.30
C SER A 53 5.84 -29.99 1.21
N LEU A 54 4.94 -29.44 0.39
CA LEU A 54 4.31 -30.18 -0.71
C LEU A 54 5.34 -30.63 -1.75
N LEU A 55 6.27 -29.76 -2.14
CA LEU A 55 7.31 -30.04 -3.13
C LEU A 55 8.32 -31.06 -2.59
N LEU A 56 8.74 -30.94 -1.33
CA LEU A 56 9.61 -31.91 -0.67
C LEU A 56 8.95 -33.29 -0.56
N ILE A 57 7.65 -33.35 -0.22
CA ILE A 57 6.91 -34.62 -0.19
C ILE A 57 6.82 -35.26 -1.58
N GLU A 58 6.51 -34.46 -2.61
CA GLU A 58 6.47 -34.95 -3.99
C GLU A 58 7.85 -35.50 -4.40
N TRP A 59 8.89 -34.72 -4.15
CA TRP A 59 10.27 -35.10 -4.40
C TRP A 59 10.67 -36.39 -3.67
N ASP A 60 10.39 -36.49 -2.36
CA ASP A 60 10.75 -37.67 -1.56
C ASP A 60 10.09 -38.95 -2.13
N ASN A 61 8.86 -38.83 -2.67
CA ASN A 61 8.09 -39.92 -3.25
C ASN A 61 8.44 -40.27 -4.71
N THR A 62 8.62 -39.28 -5.58
CA THR A 62 8.72 -39.49 -7.04
C THR A 62 10.12 -39.22 -7.58
N LYS A 63 11.03 -38.70 -6.75
CA LYS A 63 12.38 -38.25 -7.14
C LYS A 63 12.38 -37.17 -8.22
N THR A 64 11.28 -36.45 -8.38
CA THR A 64 11.15 -35.31 -9.29
C THR A 64 10.04 -34.37 -8.81
N ILE A 65 9.90 -33.22 -9.45
CA ILE A 65 8.81 -32.27 -9.20
C ILE A 65 8.09 -32.05 -10.53
N ASN A 66 6.79 -32.33 -10.59
CA ASN A 66 5.97 -32.05 -11.77
C ASN A 66 5.52 -30.58 -11.78
N LEU A 67 6.39 -29.71 -12.30
CA LEU A 67 6.14 -28.26 -12.36
C LEU A 67 4.84 -27.90 -13.10
N PRO A 68 4.54 -28.44 -14.30
CA PRO A 68 3.29 -28.11 -14.98
C PRO A 68 2.06 -28.47 -14.15
N GLN A 69 2.03 -29.65 -13.54
CA GLN A 69 0.90 -30.07 -12.71
C GLN A 69 0.81 -29.28 -11.39
N PHE A 70 1.94 -28.81 -10.85
CA PHE A 70 1.95 -27.90 -9.71
C PHE A 70 1.29 -26.57 -10.08
N TRP A 71 1.73 -25.90 -11.14
CA TRP A 71 1.17 -24.61 -11.56
C TRP A 71 -0.29 -24.72 -12.00
N LEU A 72 -0.66 -25.77 -12.75
CA LEU A 72 -2.05 -25.99 -13.15
C LEU A 72 -2.99 -26.15 -11.95
N ARG A 73 -2.53 -26.75 -10.83
CA ARG A 73 -3.32 -26.82 -9.59
C ARG A 73 -3.49 -25.46 -8.93
N ARG A 74 -2.47 -24.60 -9.01
CA ARG A 74 -2.48 -23.24 -8.44
C ARG A 74 -3.37 -22.31 -9.25
N ILE A 75 -3.18 -22.26 -10.56
CA ILE A 75 -4.01 -21.46 -11.47
C ILE A 75 -5.50 -21.82 -11.31
N ARG A 76 -5.86 -23.12 -11.30
CA ARG A 76 -7.26 -23.54 -11.10
C ARG A 76 -7.85 -23.17 -9.74
N ARG A 77 -7.01 -22.94 -8.74
CA ARG A 77 -7.45 -22.56 -7.40
C ARG A 77 -7.56 -21.04 -7.25
N LEU A 78 -6.61 -20.28 -7.79
CA LEU A 78 -6.41 -18.87 -7.42
C LEU A 78 -6.99 -17.92 -8.47
N PHE A 79 -6.74 -18.20 -9.76
CA PHE A 79 -7.07 -17.29 -10.87
C PHE A 79 -8.57 -17.06 -11.09
N PRO A 80 -9.46 -18.08 -11.02
CA PRO A 80 -10.90 -17.86 -11.19
C PRO A 80 -11.50 -16.90 -10.16
N ALA A 81 -11.03 -16.96 -8.91
CA ALA A 81 -11.50 -16.08 -7.85
C ALA A 81 -11.01 -14.64 -8.05
N ILE A 82 -9.78 -14.44 -8.55
CA ILE A 82 -9.26 -13.12 -8.91
C ILE A 82 -10.10 -12.48 -10.01
N ILE A 83 -10.38 -13.19 -11.10
CA ILE A 83 -11.21 -12.66 -12.19
C ILE A 83 -12.60 -12.28 -11.66
N PHE A 84 -13.19 -13.15 -10.85
CA PHE A 84 -14.51 -12.90 -10.26
C PHE A 84 -14.50 -11.67 -9.34
N LEU A 85 -13.44 -11.49 -8.53
CA LEU A 85 -13.27 -10.30 -7.72
C LEU A 85 -13.14 -9.06 -8.60
N VAL A 86 -12.23 -9.05 -9.58
CA VAL A 86 -11.96 -7.87 -10.42
C VAL A 86 -13.24 -7.40 -11.12
N LEU A 87 -13.98 -8.32 -11.74
CA LEU A 87 -15.26 -7.99 -12.39
C LEU A 87 -16.31 -7.54 -11.37
N GLY A 88 -16.38 -8.19 -10.21
CA GLY A 88 -17.32 -7.82 -9.14
C GLY A 88 -17.02 -6.44 -8.55
N ALA A 89 -15.76 -6.15 -8.24
CA ALA A 89 -15.29 -4.87 -7.74
C ALA A 89 -15.55 -3.77 -8.77
N ALA A 90 -15.22 -3.99 -10.05
CA ALA A 90 -15.52 -3.04 -11.12
C ALA A 90 -17.03 -2.77 -11.25
N ALA A 91 -17.87 -3.80 -11.21
CA ALA A 91 -19.32 -3.63 -11.25
C ALA A 91 -19.85 -2.86 -10.03
N LEU A 92 -19.36 -3.16 -8.83
CA LEU A 92 -19.76 -2.46 -7.60
C LEU A 92 -19.31 -1.00 -7.62
N CYS A 93 -18.07 -0.70 -8.03
CA CYS A 93 -17.60 0.68 -8.19
C CYS A 93 -18.44 1.43 -9.23
N THR A 94 -18.79 0.80 -10.35
CA THR A 94 -19.67 1.42 -11.37
C THR A 94 -21.03 1.83 -10.79
N ILE A 95 -21.57 1.05 -9.84
CA ILE A 95 -22.89 1.30 -9.25
C ILE A 95 -22.83 2.30 -8.08
N PHE A 96 -21.81 2.19 -7.22
CA PHE A 96 -21.77 2.87 -5.93
C PHE A 96 -20.74 4.00 -5.85
N ASP A 97 -19.61 3.90 -6.56
CA ASP A 97 -18.56 4.93 -6.57
C ASP A 97 -17.69 4.81 -7.83
N HIS A 98 -18.05 5.60 -8.86
CA HIS A 98 -17.40 5.54 -10.17
C HIS A 98 -15.96 6.08 -10.12
N SER A 99 -15.60 6.89 -9.13
CA SER A 99 -14.25 7.48 -9.02
C SER A 99 -13.17 6.40 -8.81
N LEU A 100 -13.50 5.33 -8.08
CA LEU A 100 -12.61 4.19 -7.81
C LEU A 100 -12.21 3.42 -9.08
N LEU A 101 -12.97 3.55 -10.18
CA LEU A 101 -12.64 2.89 -11.44
C LEU A 101 -11.41 3.47 -12.13
N THR A 102 -11.04 4.71 -11.83
CA THR A 102 -9.87 5.39 -12.41
C THR A 102 -8.60 4.62 -12.11
N LYS A 103 -8.33 4.35 -10.82
CA LYS A 103 -7.21 3.53 -10.36
C LYS A 103 -7.40 2.04 -10.61
N LEU A 104 -8.62 1.51 -10.44
CA LEU A 104 -8.90 0.08 -10.68
C LEU A 104 -8.52 -0.33 -12.11
N ARG A 105 -8.86 0.49 -13.11
CA ARG A 105 -8.64 0.18 -14.53
C ARG A 105 -7.16 -0.01 -14.87
N GLU A 106 -6.31 0.84 -14.31
CA GLU A 106 -4.86 0.79 -14.54
C GLU A 106 -4.24 -0.42 -13.83
N ASP A 107 -4.60 -0.61 -12.56
CA ASP A 107 -4.00 -1.65 -11.71
C ASP A 107 -4.48 -3.08 -12.04
N MET A 108 -5.63 -3.23 -12.68
CA MET A 108 -6.21 -4.53 -13.02
C MET A 108 -5.23 -5.40 -13.80
N TRP A 109 -4.47 -4.83 -14.74
CA TRP A 109 -3.50 -5.60 -15.52
C TRP A 109 -2.34 -6.08 -14.68
N ALA A 110 -1.79 -5.21 -13.82
CA ALA A 110 -0.76 -5.61 -12.87
C ALA A 110 -1.26 -6.71 -11.92
N ALA A 111 -2.53 -6.65 -11.50
CA ALA A 111 -3.15 -7.64 -10.63
C ALA A 111 -3.30 -9.00 -11.30
N LEU A 112 -3.75 -9.02 -12.56
CA LEU A 112 -3.91 -10.24 -13.35
C LEU A 112 -2.57 -10.87 -13.75
N LEU A 113 -1.51 -10.07 -13.86
CA LEU A 113 -0.16 -10.53 -14.19
C LEU A 113 0.71 -10.82 -12.96
N TRP A 114 0.19 -10.62 -11.75
CA TRP A 114 0.90 -10.82 -10.47
C TRP A 114 2.16 -9.96 -10.33
N VAL A 115 2.06 -8.70 -10.75
CA VAL A 115 3.14 -7.70 -10.68
C VAL A 115 2.70 -6.40 -10.00
N THR A 116 1.57 -6.37 -9.30
CA THR A 116 1.05 -5.18 -8.58
C THR A 116 2.06 -4.57 -7.64
N ASN A 117 2.85 -5.37 -6.94
CA ASN A 117 3.85 -4.85 -6.02
C ASN A 117 4.93 -4.04 -6.74
N TRP A 118 5.43 -4.53 -7.89
CA TRP A 118 6.40 -3.81 -8.72
C TRP A 118 5.76 -2.66 -9.50
N TRP A 119 4.50 -2.82 -9.92
CA TRP A 119 3.73 -1.74 -10.52
C TRP A 119 3.64 -0.55 -9.57
N TYR A 120 3.31 -0.77 -8.30
CA TYR A 120 3.27 0.30 -7.30
C TYR A 120 4.64 0.89 -6.99
N ILE A 121 5.70 0.07 -6.94
CA ILE A 121 7.06 0.57 -6.77
C ILE A 121 7.48 1.47 -7.93
N PHE A 122 7.17 1.11 -9.19
CA PHE A 122 7.63 1.89 -10.36
C PHE A 122 6.75 3.10 -10.68
N HIS A 123 5.59 3.22 -10.03
CA HIS A 123 4.69 4.37 -10.17
C HIS A 123 4.63 5.18 -8.86
N ASP A 124 5.55 4.93 -7.94
CA ASP A 124 5.67 5.62 -6.65
C ASP A 124 4.33 5.72 -5.90
N VAL A 125 3.55 4.63 -5.94
CA VAL A 125 2.26 4.55 -5.27
C VAL A 125 2.50 4.15 -3.82
N SER A 126 2.29 5.06 -2.88
CA SER A 126 2.38 4.73 -1.47
C SER A 126 1.27 3.75 -1.03
N TYR A 127 1.62 2.82 -0.13
CA TYR A 127 0.69 1.94 0.56
C TYR A 127 0.01 2.63 1.75
N PHE A 128 0.75 3.50 2.44
CA PHE A 128 0.33 4.07 3.70
C PHE A 128 -0.22 5.50 3.56
N ASP A 129 0.10 6.18 2.46
CA ASP A 129 -0.39 7.51 2.15
C ASP A 129 -1.83 7.52 1.60
N ALA A 130 -2.48 8.66 1.80
CA ALA A 130 -3.85 8.97 1.44
C ALA A 130 -4.01 9.63 0.05
N LEU A 131 -2.93 9.84 -0.72
CA LEU A 131 -3.00 10.52 -2.03
C LEU A 131 -4.00 9.86 -2.99
N GLY A 132 -5.14 10.52 -3.19
CA GLY A 132 -6.21 10.03 -4.04
C GLY A 132 -6.97 8.83 -3.45
N ALA A 133 -8.12 8.52 -4.03
CA ALA A 133 -8.84 7.31 -3.67
C ALA A 133 -7.97 6.08 -4.06
N PRO A 134 -7.67 5.17 -3.13
CA PRO A 134 -6.75 4.07 -3.40
C PRO A 134 -7.42 3.10 -4.34
N SER A 135 -6.62 2.41 -5.15
CA SER A 135 -7.14 1.36 -6.01
C SER A 135 -7.86 0.29 -5.21
N PRO A 136 -9.06 -0.14 -5.59
CA PRO A 136 -9.74 -1.28 -4.95
C PRO A 136 -8.94 -2.59 -5.03
N LEU A 137 -7.86 -2.63 -5.80
CA LEU A 137 -6.95 -3.75 -5.95
C LEU A 137 -5.62 -3.58 -5.18
N THR A 138 -5.46 -2.52 -4.38
CA THR A 138 -4.19 -2.21 -3.66
C THR A 138 -3.63 -3.43 -2.92
N HIS A 139 -4.45 -4.12 -2.13
CA HIS A 139 -4.07 -5.32 -1.38
C HIS A 139 -3.50 -6.49 -2.23
N PHE A 140 -3.62 -6.47 -3.56
CA PHE A 140 -3.04 -7.48 -4.44
C PHE A 140 -1.51 -7.48 -4.46
N TRP A 141 -0.85 -6.41 -4.01
CA TRP A 141 0.62 -6.37 -3.94
C TRP A 141 1.18 -7.61 -3.21
N SER A 142 0.54 -8.04 -2.12
CA SER A 142 1.03 -9.18 -1.35
C SER A 142 0.79 -10.51 -2.07
N LEU A 143 -0.34 -10.63 -2.78
CA LEU A 143 -0.65 -11.78 -3.62
C LEU A 143 0.36 -11.90 -4.76
N ALA A 144 0.76 -10.79 -5.38
CA ALA A 144 1.80 -10.80 -6.41
C ALA A 144 3.11 -11.41 -5.89
N ILE A 145 3.56 -11.03 -4.69
CA ILE A 145 4.76 -11.62 -4.06
C ILE A 145 4.58 -13.14 -3.83
N GLU A 146 3.42 -13.58 -3.32
CA GLU A 146 3.16 -15.02 -3.13
C GLU A 146 3.17 -15.79 -4.45
N GLU A 147 2.54 -15.28 -5.49
CA GLU A 147 2.44 -15.93 -6.80
C GLU A 147 3.81 -15.98 -7.51
N GLN A 148 4.61 -14.92 -7.39
CA GLN A 148 6.01 -14.90 -7.84
C GLN A 148 6.81 -16.01 -7.13
N PHE A 149 6.63 -16.18 -5.82
CA PHE A 149 7.23 -17.30 -5.09
C PHE A 149 6.71 -18.66 -5.60
N TYR A 150 5.42 -18.81 -5.88
CA TYR A 150 4.86 -20.04 -6.46
C TYR A 150 5.37 -20.33 -7.87
N LEU A 151 5.78 -19.32 -8.62
CA LEU A 151 6.39 -19.47 -9.94
C LEU A 151 7.87 -19.89 -9.82
N ILE A 152 8.64 -19.15 -9.01
CA ILE A 152 10.11 -19.24 -8.97
C ILE A 152 10.58 -20.38 -8.07
N TRP A 153 10.04 -20.51 -6.86
CA TRP A 153 10.56 -21.44 -5.85
C TRP A 153 10.53 -22.92 -6.28
N PRO A 154 9.46 -23.44 -6.92
CA PRO A 154 9.47 -24.81 -7.43
C PRO A 154 10.56 -25.06 -8.48
N VAL A 155 10.87 -24.06 -9.32
CA VAL A 155 11.94 -24.14 -10.33
C VAL A 155 13.30 -24.21 -9.64
N VAL A 156 13.53 -23.35 -8.63
CA VAL A 156 14.76 -23.36 -7.84
C VAL A 156 14.98 -24.73 -7.18
N LEU A 157 13.95 -25.29 -6.52
CA LEU A 157 14.05 -26.61 -5.90
C LEU A 157 14.28 -27.73 -6.93
N PHE A 158 13.57 -27.68 -8.06
CA PHE A 158 13.75 -28.64 -9.14
C PHE A 158 15.16 -28.59 -9.74
N ALA A 159 15.67 -27.39 -10.02
CA ALA A 159 17.02 -27.19 -10.55
C ALA A 159 18.08 -27.65 -9.55
N ALA A 160 17.99 -27.24 -8.29
CA ALA A 160 18.90 -27.67 -7.23
C ALA A 160 18.94 -29.20 -7.11
N HIS A 161 17.79 -29.86 -7.20
CA HIS A 161 17.75 -31.31 -7.24
C HIS A 161 18.44 -31.89 -8.49
N LYS A 162 18.11 -31.36 -9.68
CA LYS A 162 18.67 -31.82 -10.96
C LYS A 162 20.20 -31.71 -11.01
N PHE A 163 20.77 -30.70 -10.38
CA PHE A 163 22.22 -30.50 -10.25
C PHE A 163 22.85 -31.23 -9.07
N GLY A 164 22.10 -32.07 -8.34
CA GLY A 164 22.64 -32.88 -7.25
C GLY A 164 23.00 -32.09 -5.98
N VAL A 165 22.44 -30.89 -5.81
CA VAL A 165 22.65 -30.08 -4.60
C VAL A 165 22.10 -30.83 -3.39
N LYS A 166 22.91 -30.94 -2.33
CA LYS A 166 22.50 -31.62 -1.09
C LYS A 166 21.39 -30.83 -0.39
N ARG A 167 20.43 -31.55 0.20
CA ARG A 167 19.31 -30.95 0.96
C ARG A 167 19.79 -30.03 2.09
N SER A 168 20.91 -30.33 2.73
CA SER A 168 21.52 -29.46 3.76
C SER A 168 22.01 -28.13 3.18
N ILE A 169 22.60 -28.14 1.99
CA ILE A 169 23.05 -26.94 1.28
C ILE A 169 21.81 -26.11 0.93
N MET A 170 20.78 -26.74 0.35
CA MET A 170 19.53 -26.04 0.01
C MET A 170 18.91 -25.37 1.24
N CYS A 171 18.82 -26.08 2.36
CA CYS A 171 18.29 -25.57 3.63
C CYS A 171 19.12 -24.37 4.13
N ASN A 172 20.44 -24.49 4.20
CA ASN A 172 21.32 -23.42 4.66
C ASN A 172 21.28 -22.21 3.73
N THR A 173 21.32 -22.42 2.41
CA THR A 173 21.19 -21.35 1.42
C THR A 173 19.84 -20.65 1.54
N THR A 174 18.75 -21.38 1.75
CA THR A 174 17.42 -20.77 1.99
C THR A 174 17.45 -19.81 3.18
N LEU A 175 18.07 -20.22 4.29
CA LEU A 175 18.21 -19.36 5.47
C LEU A 175 19.10 -18.15 5.20
N VAL A 176 20.25 -18.35 4.54
CA VAL A 176 21.15 -17.25 4.20
C VAL A 176 20.45 -16.22 3.32
N VAL A 177 19.75 -16.65 2.27
CA VAL A 177 19.00 -15.73 1.39
C VAL A 177 17.87 -15.03 2.15
N ALA A 178 17.20 -15.71 3.08
CA ALA A 178 16.21 -15.06 3.94
C ALA A 178 16.85 -13.94 4.80
N LEU A 179 18.01 -14.20 5.40
CA LEU A 179 18.71 -13.20 6.21
C LEU A 179 19.24 -12.04 5.35
N LEU A 180 19.70 -12.31 4.13
CA LEU A 180 20.11 -11.26 3.18
C LEU A 180 18.94 -10.37 2.76
N SER A 181 17.76 -10.95 2.48
CA SER A 181 16.53 -10.21 2.18
C SER A 181 16.08 -9.33 3.35
N ALA A 182 16.16 -9.83 4.59
CA ALA A 182 15.85 -9.03 5.77
C ALA A 182 16.89 -7.91 6.02
N LEU A 183 18.17 -8.18 5.76
CA LEU A 183 19.24 -7.19 5.85
C LEU A 183 19.06 -6.11 4.79
N GLU A 184 18.74 -6.48 3.55
CA GLU A 184 18.44 -5.55 2.46
C GLU A 184 17.30 -4.59 2.84
N MET A 185 16.20 -5.11 3.40
CA MET A 185 15.12 -4.27 3.93
C MET A 185 15.62 -3.26 4.97
N ALA A 186 16.41 -3.73 5.94
CA ALA A 186 16.92 -2.86 7.01
C ALA A 186 17.91 -1.79 6.50
N LEU A 187 18.64 -2.08 5.42
CA LEU A 187 19.60 -1.15 4.81
C LEU A 187 18.93 -0.14 3.86
N LEU A 188 17.89 -0.57 3.13
CA LEU A 188 17.13 0.28 2.20
C LEU A 188 16.07 1.14 2.90
N PHE A 189 15.69 0.79 4.13
CA PHE A 189 14.70 1.56 4.87
C PHE A 189 15.27 2.92 5.28
N ASP A 190 14.68 3.95 4.70
CA ASP A 190 14.86 5.34 5.11
C ASP A 190 13.69 5.74 6.01
N PRO A 191 13.93 6.11 7.28
CA PRO A 191 12.86 6.56 8.16
C PRO A 191 12.23 7.88 7.69
N THR A 192 12.93 8.70 6.91
CA THR A 192 12.45 10.02 6.49
C THR A 192 11.61 9.98 5.21
N ALA A 193 11.57 8.84 4.53
CA ALA A 193 10.85 8.64 3.27
C ALA A 193 9.68 7.64 3.41
N ASP A 194 8.85 7.55 2.38
CA ASP A 194 7.76 6.58 2.33
C ASP A 194 8.30 5.12 2.33
N PRO A 195 7.81 4.24 3.23
CA PRO A 195 8.36 2.89 3.34
C PRO A 195 7.85 1.91 2.27
N SER A 196 7.02 2.34 1.31
CA SER A 196 6.33 1.44 0.38
C SER A 196 7.28 0.67 -0.52
N ARG A 197 8.43 1.24 -0.90
CA ARG A 197 9.46 0.52 -1.68
C ARG A 197 9.93 -0.74 -0.97
N VAL A 198 10.25 -0.63 0.32
CA VAL A 198 10.70 -1.79 1.12
C VAL A 198 9.53 -2.67 1.55
N TYR A 199 8.32 -2.11 1.68
CA TYR A 199 7.13 -2.86 2.05
C TYR A 199 6.58 -3.75 0.92
N TYR A 200 6.59 -3.24 -0.32
CA TYR A 200 6.16 -3.95 -1.53
C TYR A 200 7.24 -4.81 -2.18
N GLY A 201 8.52 -4.56 -1.88
CA GLY A 201 9.63 -5.24 -2.53
C GLY A 201 9.61 -6.76 -2.33
N THR A 202 9.64 -7.52 -3.42
CA THR A 202 9.79 -8.99 -3.34
C THR A 202 11.15 -9.34 -2.73
N ASP A 203 12.18 -8.59 -3.10
CA ASP A 203 13.55 -8.63 -2.58
C ASP A 203 13.58 -8.41 -1.07
N THR A 204 12.89 -7.38 -0.58
CA THR A 204 12.86 -7.00 0.84
C THR A 204 11.86 -7.80 1.67
N ARG A 205 10.88 -8.50 1.07
CA ARG A 205 9.88 -9.32 1.79
C ARG A 205 10.08 -10.83 1.65
N ALA A 206 10.94 -11.29 0.73
CA ALA A 206 11.19 -12.70 0.47
C ALA A 206 11.56 -13.50 1.73
N PHE A 207 12.24 -12.87 2.70
CA PHE A 207 12.61 -13.53 3.95
C PHE A 207 11.44 -14.20 4.68
N SER A 208 10.23 -13.62 4.64
CA SER A 208 9.06 -14.20 5.32
C SER A 208 8.69 -15.56 4.68
N LEU A 209 8.62 -15.60 3.35
CA LEU A 209 8.38 -16.83 2.58
C LEU A 209 9.53 -17.84 2.77
N LEU A 210 10.77 -17.37 2.72
CA LEU A 210 11.96 -18.22 2.83
C LEU A 210 12.17 -18.79 4.24
N ILE A 211 11.78 -18.08 5.30
CA ILE A 211 11.75 -18.61 6.67
C ILE A 211 10.74 -19.76 6.77
N GLY A 212 9.56 -19.61 6.16
CA GLY A 212 8.59 -20.70 6.03
C GLY A 212 9.16 -21.89 5.26
N ALA A 213 9.82 -21.64 4.13
CA ALA A 213 10.46 -22.67 3.32
C ALA A 213 11.60 -23.39 4.08
N TRP A 214 12.43 -22.64 4.80
CA TRP A 214 13.47 -23.17 5.68
C TRP A 214 12.88 -24.07 6.76
N LEU A 215 11.78 -23.62 7.41
CA LEU A 215 11.08 -24.42 8.40
C LEU A 215 10.59 -25.76 7.82
N ALA A 216 10.17 -25.81 6.56
CA ALA A 216 9.76 -27.06 5.92
C ALA A 216 10.93 -28.05 5.72
N PHE A 217 12.16 -27.56 5.56
CA PHE A 217 13.35 -28.42 5.50
C PHE A 217 13.68 -29.03 6.87
N VAL A 218 13.67 -28.21 7.93
CA VAL A 218 14.10 -28.62 9.28
C VAL A 218 12.99 -29.29 10.10
N TRP A 219 11.72 -28.97 9.81
CA TRP A 219 10.54 -29.43 10.54
C TRP A 219 9.43 -29.98 9.60
N PRO A 220 9.73 -31.06 8.84
CA PRO A 220 8.81 -31.60 7.85
C PRO A 220 7.58 -32.26 8.51
N SER A 221 6.40 -31.66 8.30
CA SER A 221 5.13 -32.11 8.90
C SER A 221 4.78 -33.59 8.65
N HIS A 222 5.12 -34.11 7.47
CA HIS A 222 4.85 -35.50 7.10
C HIS A 222 5.69 -36.52 7.89
N MET A 223 6.84 -36.10 8.44
CA MET A 223 7.69 -36.97 9.26
C MET A 223 7.26 -36.96 10.74
N LEU A 224 6.70 -35.85 11.23
CA LEU A 224 6.30 -35.68 12.64
C LEU A 224 5.08 -36.54 13.04
N GLY A 225 4.22 -36.88 12.07
CA GLY A 225 2.97 -37.62 12.30
C GLY A 225 2.95 -39.06 11.76
N ALA A 226 4.03 -39.53 11.12
CA ALA A 226 4.11 -40.88 10.55
C ALA A 226 4.13 -41.98 11.62
N GLN A 227 4.52 -41.64 12.86
CA GLN A 227 4.42 -42.52 14.02
C GLN A 227 3.24 -42.08 14.88
N LYS A 228 2.23 -42.96 15.01
CA LYS A 228 1.12 -42.83 16.00
C LYS A 228 1.60 -42.80 17.46
N SER A 229 2.91 -42.75 17.71
CA SER A 229 3.57 -43.05 18.98
C SER A 229 4.61 -42.02 19.41
N VAL A 230 4.61 -40.79 18.89
CA VAL A 230 5.49 -39.73 19.43
C VAL A 230 4.94 -39.30 20.81
N GLN A 231 5.26 -40.09 21.83
CA GLN A 231 5.00 -39.79 23.22
C GLN A 231 6.14 -38.90 23.72
N ILE A 232 5.94 -37.59 23.66
CA ILE A 232 6.84 -36.64 24.33
C ILE A 232 6.50 -36.57 25.81
N ALA A 233 7.53 -36.39 26.65
CA ALA A 233 7.33 -36.17 28.08
C ALA A 233 6.40 -34.97 28.32
N PRO A 234 5.55 -34.99 29.37
CA PRO A 234 4.63 -33.89 29.67
C PRO A 234 5.33 -32.54 29.81
N THR A 235 6.55 -32.51 30.34
CA THR A 235 7.40 -31.30 30.43
C THR A 235 7.78 -30.75 29.07
N VAL A 236 8.20 -31.60 28.13
CA VAL A 236 8.52 -31.20 26.74
C VAL A 236 7.27 -30.67 26.03
N ARG A 237 6.11 -31.30 26.26
CA ARG A 237 4.84 -30.83 25.72
C ARG A 237 4.46 -29.45 26.27
N ARG A 238 4.57 -29.25 27.59
CA ARG A 238 4.30 -27.94 28.22
C ARG A 238 5.27 -26.87 27.74
N ALA A 239 6.54 -27.20 27.56
CA ALA A 239 7.52 -26.28 27.01
C ALA A 239 7.18 -25.91 25.56
N LEU A 240 6.83 -26.89 24.71
CA LEU A 240 6.41 -26.67 23.33
C LEU A 240 5.16 -25.78 23.24
N ASP A 241 4.12 -26.11 24.00
CA ASP A 241 2.87 -25.33 24.04
C ASP A 241 3.10 -23.93 24.64
N GLY A 242 3.98 -23.81 25.65
CA GLY A 242 4.36 -22.53 26.26
C GLY A 242 5.10 -21.61 25.28
N VAL A 243 6.08 -22.14 24.55
CA VAL A 243 6.80 -21.40 23.50
C VAL A 243 5.85 -20.95 22.38
N GLY A 244 4.93 -21.82 21.96
CA GLY A 244 3.91 -21.46 20.96
C GLY A 244 2.95 -20.37 21.44
N LEU A 245 2.49 -20.45 22.70
CA LEU A 245 1.61 -19.45 23.30
C LEU A 245 2.32 -18.11 23.47
N VAL A 246 3.54 -18.10 24.02
CA VAL A 246 4.33 -16.88 24.16
C VAL A 246 4.56 -16.22 22.80
N SER A 247 4.89 -17.02 21.78
CA SER A 247 5.10 -16.48 20.42
C SER A 247 3.82 -15.87 19.84
N LEU A 248 2.66 -16.50 20.08
CA LEU A 248 1.36 -15.98 19.67
C LEU A 248 1.01 -14.69 20.41
N VAL A 249 1.26 -14.61 21.72
CA VAL A 249 1.01 -13.41 22.52
C VAL A 249 1.89 -12.25 22.05
N ILE A 250 3.18 -12.47 21.82
CA ILE A 250 4.07 -11.43 21.29
C ILE A 250 3.58 -10.95 19.93
N LEU A 251 3.16 -11.87 19.04
CA LEU A 251 2.62 -11.49 17.74
C LEU A 251 1.33 -10.66 17.85
N ILE A 252 0.44 -10.99 18.80
CA ILE A 252 -0.78 -10.22 19.07
C ILE A 252 -0.44 -8.82 19.61
N ILE A 253 0.55 -8.70 20.50
CA ILE A 253 1.02 -7.40 20.99
C ILE A 253 1.57 -6.57 19.82
N MET A 254 2.38 -7.17 18.94
CA MET A 254 2.87 -6.46 17.77
C MET A 254 1.73 -6.01 16.84
N ILE A 255 0.66 -6.79 16.70
CA ILE A 255 -0.53 -6.40 15.93
C ILE A 255 -1.27 -5.22 16.58
N ALA A 256 -1.24 -5.10 17.90
CA ALA A 256 -1.94 -4.03 18.61
C ALA A 256 -1.15 -2.73 18.69
N GLU A 257 0.19 -2.81 18.76
CA GLU A 257 1.03 -1.69 19.17
C GLU A 257 1.99 -1.17 18.07
N VAL A 258 2.21 -1.92 16.98
CA VAL A 258 3.21 -1.54 15.96
C VAL A 258 2.51 -1.07 14.69
N ASP A 259 2.58 0.22 14.41
CA ASP A 259 2.04 0.82 13.20
C ASP A 259 2.93 0.60 11.96
N GLY A 260 2.39 0.93 10.80
CA GLY A 260 3.04 0.76 9.49
C GLY A 260 4.19 1.70 9.19
N PHE A 261 4.30 2.84 9.88
CA PHE A 261 5.40 3.80 9.71
C PHE A 261 6.53 3.57 10.71
N SER A 262 6.30 2.75 11.74
CA SER A 262 7.29 2.43 12.76
C SER A 262 8.63 1.94 12.18
N PRO A 263 9.75 2.65 12.45
CA PRO A 263 11.09 2.21 12.04
C PRO A 263 11.46 0.80 12.54
N PHE A 264 10.90 0.40 13.69
CA PHE A 264 11.08 -0.94 14.24
C PHE A 264 10.61 -2.03 13.28
N LEU A 265 9.50 -1.80 12.58
CA LEU A 265 8.90 -2.77 11.65
C LEU A 265 9.92 -3.21 10.58
N TYR A 266 10.63 -2.25 9.99
CA TYR A 266 11.53 -2.43 8.85
C TYR A 266 12.96 -2.78 9.26
N ARG A 267 13.43 -2.34 10.44
CA ARG A 267 14.77 -2.67 10.97
C ARG A 267 14.88 -4.06 11.60
N GLY A 268 13.78 -4.82 11.65
CA GLY A 268 13.80 -6.20 12.15
C GLY A 268 12.47 -6.71 12.69
N GLY A 269 11.47 -5.85 12.91
CA GLY A 269 10.15 -6.23 13.41
C GLY A 269 9.47 -7.28 12.54
N LEU A 270 9.46 -7.13 11.21
CA LEU A 270 8.89 -8.12 10.30
C LEU A 270 9.65 -9.46 10.30
N LEU A 271 10.97 -9.41 10.48
CA LEU A 271 11.80 -10.61 10.66
C LEU A 271 11.42 -11.35 11.95
N ILE A 272 11.27 -10.62 13.06
CA ILE A 272 10.81 -11.16 14.34
C ILE A 272 9.42 -11.79 14.17
N ALA A 273 8.47 -11.07 13.58
CA ALA A 273 7.12 -11.59 13.30
C ALA A 273 7.15 -12.88 12.45
N SER A 274 8.09 -12.96 11.49
CA SER A 274 8.27 -14.15 10.66
C SER A 274 8.80 -15.35 11.44
N VAL A 275 9.77 -15.12 12.33
CA VAL A 275 10.32 -16.16 13.23
C VAL A 275 9.27 -16.62 14.24
N LEU A 276 8.53 -15.69 14.85
CA LEU A 276 7.41 -16.02 15.75
C LEU A 276 6.36 -16.87 15.03
N THR A 277 6.00 -16.50 13.80
CA THR A 277 5.08 -17.29 12.98
C THR A 277 5.64 -18.69 12.69
N ALA A 278 6.93 -18.81 12.35
CA ALA A 278 7.55 -20.11 12.11
C ALA A 278 7.52 -21.00 13.37
N ILE A 279 7.75 -20.43 14.56
CA ILE A 279 7.62 -21.12 15.84
C ILE A 279 6.17 -21.57 16.06
N ILE A 280 5.18 -20.70 15.83
CA ILE A 280 3.76 -21.03 15.95
C ILE A 280 3.39 -22.18 15.01
N ILE A 281 3.83 -22.15 13.75
CA ILE A 281 3.62 -23.24 12.78
C ILE A 281 4.26 -24.53 13.31
N ALA A 282 5.52 -24.49 13.75
CA ALA A 282 6.25 -25.67 14.25
C ALA A 282 5.51 -26.36 15.41
N VAL A 283 4.95 -25.57 16.32
CA VAL A 283 4.12 -26.05 17.44
C VAL A 283 2.79 -26.61 16.93
N MET A 284 2.07 -25.88 16.08
CA MET A 284 0.74 -26.27 15.60
C MET A 284 0.73 -27.54 14.73
N VAL A 285 1.80 -27.80 13.98
CA VAL A 285 1.92 -29.04 13.19
C VAL A 285 2.28 -30.25 14.04
N HIS A 286 2.79 -30.04 15.26
CA HIS A 286 3.18 -31.13 16.15
C HIS A 286 1.94 -31.87 16.71
N PRO A 287 1.84 -33.21 16.56
CA PRO A 287 0.62 -33.95 16.94
C PRO A 287 0.21 -33.82 18.40
N ALA A 288 1.16 -33.56 19.30
CA ALA A 288 0.92 -33.45 20.74
C ALA A 288 0.49 -32.04 21.20
N SER A 289 0.57 -31.01 20.35
CA SER A 289 0.30 -29.63 20.79
C SER A 289 -1.17 -29.42 21.17
N LEU A 290 -1.40 -28.72 22.30
CA LEU A 290 -2.71 -28.23 22.66
C LEU A 290 -3.10 -26.99 21.85
N VAL A 291 -2.14 -26.10 21.61
CA VAL A 291 -2.33 -24.90 20.76
C VAL A 291 -2.84 -25.31 19.38
N GLY A 292 -2.26 -26.36 18.78
CA GLY A 292 -2.74 -26.91 17.51
C GLY A 292 -4.17 -27.47 17.55
N LYS A 293 -4.60 -28.04 18.69
CA LYS A 293 -5.99 -28.53 18.85
C LYS A 293 -6.98 -27.37 18.93
N ILE A 294 -6.64 -26.31 19.66
CA ILE A 294 -7.47 -25.11 19.81
C ILE A 294 -7.57 -24.39 18.46
N ALA A 295 -6.47 -24.19 17.74
CA ALA A 295 -6.49 -23.60 16.41
C ALA A 295 -7.28 -24.45 15.39
N GLY A 296 -7.41 -25.76 15.63
CA GLY A 296 -8.15 -26.68 14.77
C GLY A 296 -9.67 -26.74 15.00
N VAL A 297 -10.25 -25.87 15.83
CA VAL A 297 -11.71 -25.86 16.06
C VAL A 297 -12.49 -25.45 14.82
N ALA A 298 -13.72 -25.97 14.69
CA ALA A 298 -14.52 -25.82 13.47
C ALA A 298 -14.75 -24.36 13.00
N PRO A 299 -15.02 -23.37 13.88
CA PRO A 299 -15.18 -21.98 13.44
C PRO A 299 -13.92 -21.41 12.78
N LEU A 300 -12.76 -21.56 13.43
CA LEU A 300 -11.48 -21.08 12.90
C LEU A 300 -11.13 -21.79 11.59
N VAL A 301 -11.35 -23.10 11.50
CA VAL A 301 -11.13 -23.85 10.26
C VAL A 301 -12.07 -23.39 9.13
N TRP A 302 -13.32 -23.02 9.45
CA TRP A 302 -14.28 -22.53 8.46
C TRP A 302 -13.83 -21.21 7.85
N ILE A 303 -13.36 -20.27 8.68
CA ILE A 303 -12.78 -18.99 8.28
C ILE A 303 -11.49 -19.24 7.49
N GLY A 304 -10.58 -20.05 8.03
CA GLY A 304 -9.29 -20.37 7.42
C GLY A 304 -9.39 -20.96 6.02
N LYS A 305 -10.37 -21.83 5.77
CA LYS A 305 -10.63 -22.39 4.43
C LYS A 305 -11.07 -21.34 3.41
N ARG A 306 -11.67 -20.25 3.87
CA ARG A 306 -12.18 -19.12 3.07
C ARG A 306 -11.28 -17.88 3.13
N SER A 307 -10.17 -17.95 3.87
CA SER A 307 -9.25 -16.82 4.08
C SER A 307 -8.81 -16.16 2.77
N TYR A 308 -8.58 -16.94 1.71
CA TYR A 308 -8.27 -16.40 0.39
C TYR A 308 -9.40 -15.56 -0.19
N ALA A 309 -10.64 -16.06 -0.23
CA ALA A 309 -11.79 -15.30 -0.69
C ALA A 309 -12.08 -14.09 0.21
N MET A 310 -11.91 -14.21 1.54
CA MET A 310 -12.04 -13.09 2.47
C MET A 310 -10.99 -12.01 2.18
N TYR A 311 -9.74 -12.40 1.95
CA TYR A 311 -8.66 -11.50 1.59
C TYR A 311 -8.91 -10.80 0.25
N LEU A 312 -9.51 -11.47 -0.74
CA LEU A 312 -9.88 -10.82 -1.99
C LEU A 312 -11.00 -9.78 -1.81
N TRP A 313 -12.06 -10.15 -1.09
CA TRP A 313 -13.28 -9.31 -1.04
C TRP A 313 -13.23 -8.20 0.00
N HIS A 314 -12.42 -8.32 1.07
CA HIS A 314 -12.48 -7.37 2.18
C HIS A 314 -12.21 -5.92 1.74
N TYR A 315 -11.11 -5.69 1.02
CA TYR A 315 -10.64 -4.34 0.73
C TYR A 315 -11.57 -3.54 -0.19
N PRO A 316 -11.96 -4.03 -1.39
CA PRO A 316 -12.88 -3.26 -2.24
C PRO A 316 -14.26 -3.04 -1.59
N LEU A 317 -14.73 -3.99 -0.78
CA LEU A 317 -15.99 -3.82 -0.04
C LEU A 317 -15.85 -2.77 1.06
N LEU A 318 -14.73 -2.74 1.78
CA LEU A 318 -14.47 -1.73 2.81
C LEU A 318 -14.35 -0.33 2.20
N LEU A 319 -13.71 -0.16 1.05
CA LEU A 319 -13.65 1.14 0.37
C LEU A 319 -15.05 1.66 0.00
N LEU A 320 -15.94 0.78 -0.46
CA LEU A 320 -17.31 1.15 -0.81
C LEU A 320 -18.20 1.41 0.42
N MET A 321 -17.98 0.68 1.52
CA MET A 321 -18.75 0.84 2.75
C MET A 321 -18.25 2.00 3.61
N ASN A 322 -16.98 2.39 3.47
CA ASN A 322 -16.34 3.51 4.16
C ASN A 322 -15.76 4.50 3.14
N PRO A 323 -16.61 5.27 2.42
CA PRO A 323 -16.13 6.29 1.51
C PRO A 323 -15.24 7.27 2.26
N ARG A 324 -14.09 7.62 1.67
CA ARG A 324 -13.10 8.51 2.27
C ARG A 324 -13.60 9.94 2.52
N SER A 325 -14.69 10.36 1.89
CA SER A 325 -15.39 11.61 2.24
C SER A 325 -16.04 11.57 3.63
N THR A 326 -16.32 10.38 4.18
CA THR A 326 -16.98 10.26 5.48
C THR A 326 -15.98 10.33 6.62
N ILE A 327 -15.95 11.47 7.31
CA ILE A 327 -15.04 11.73 8.45
C ILE A 327 -15.69 11.40 9.80
N ALA A 328 -17.00 11.16 9.82
CA ALA A 328 -17.70 10.75 11.03
C ALA A 328 -17.15 9.40 11.54
N GLU A 329 -17.03 9.28 12.87
CA GLU A 329 -16.66 8.01 13.50
C GLU A 329 -17.59 6.89 13.02
N THR A 330 -16.98 5.79 12.58
CA THR A 330 -17.74 4.61 12.17
C THR A 330 -18.47 4.03 13.39
N PRO A 331 -19.82 4.01 13.41
CA PRO A 331 -20.55 3.48 14.55
C PRO A 331 -20.21 2.01 14.80
N TRP A 332 -20.13 1.59 16.06
CA TRP A 332 -19.68 0.24 16.42
C TRP A 332 -20.47 -0.89 15.72
N TRP A 333 -21.77 -0.67 15.45
CA TRP A 333 -22.63 -1.66 14.78
C TRP A 333 -22.30 -1.82 13.29
N MET A 334 -21.72 -0.80 12.66
CA MET A 334 -21.34 -0.81 11.25
C MET A 334 -20.20 -1.80 10.99
N TYR A 335 -19.26 -1.94 11.94
CA TYR A 335 -18.20 -2.96 11.86
C TYR A 335 -18.76 -4.38 11.78
N PHE A 336 -19.85 -4.69 12.50
CA PHE A 336 -20.50 -6.00 12.41
C PHE A 336 -21.15 -6.23 11.04
N ILE A 337 -21.75 -5.20 10.45
CA ILE A 337 -22.33 -5.26 9.11
C ILE A 337 -21.22 -5.46 8.06
N GLN A 338 -20.15 -4.67 8.12
CA GLN A 338 -19.00 -4.80 7.22
C GLN A 338 -18.43 -6.23 7.27
N MET A 339 -18.20 -6.76 8.48
CA MET A 339 -17.73 -8.13 8.65
C MET A 339 -18.70 -9.16 8.05
N ALA A 340 -20.00 -8.99 8.27
CA ALA A 340 -21.02 -9.88 7.72
C ALA A 340 -21.06 -9.85 6.19
N VAL A 341 -20.95 -8.67 5.58
CA VAL A 341 -20.91 -8.48 4.12
C VAL A 341 -19.67 -9.14 3.53
N ILE A 342 -18.49 -8.94 4.13
CA ILE A 342 -17.23 -9.57 3.71
C ILE A 342 -17.35 -11.10 3.80
N PHE A 343 -17.88 -11.62 4.92
CA PHE A 343 -18.05 -13.06 5.12
C PHE A 343 -19.02 -13.67 4.12
N LEU A 344 -20.13 -12.97 3.83
CA LEU A 344 -21.12 -13.41 2.86
C LEU A 344 -20.54 -13.43 1.44
N ALA A 345 -19.90 -12.34 1.01
CA ALA A 345 -19.27 -12.25 -0.30
C ALA A 345 -18.18 -13.33 -0.48
N ALA A 346 -17.33 -13.51 0.53
CA ALA A 346 -16.31 -14.55 0.53
C ALA A 346 -16.91 -15.97 0.51
N ALA A 347 -17.99 -16.22 1.25
CA ALA A 347 -18.67 -17.52 1.24
C ALA A 347 -19.31 -17.83 -0.12
N ILE A 348 -19.92 -16.84 -0.78
CA ILE A 348 -20.48 -16.94 -2.13
C ILE A 348 -19.35 -17.21 -3.13
N SER A 349 -18.29 -16.39 -3.12
CA SER A 349 -17.13 -16.56 -4.01
C SER A 349 -16.47 -17.93 -3.84
N TYR A 350 -16.25 -18.37 -2.60
CA TYR A 350 -15.65 -19.66 -2.29
C TYR A 350 -16.51 -20.85 -2.77
N SER A 351 -17.83 -20.77 -2.60
CA SER A 351 -18.75 -21.86 -2.94
C SER A 351 -19.06 -21.95 -4.44
N LEU A 352 -19.23 -20.81 -5.10
CA LEU A 352 -19.64 -20.74 -6.50
C LEU A 352 -18.47 -20.66 -7.49
N VAL A 353 -17.31 -20.15 -7.07
CA VAL A 353 -16.16 -19.93 -7.96
C VAL A 353 -14.95 -20.76 -7.52
N GLU A 354 -14.40 -20.56 -6.33
CA GLU A 354 -13.15 -21.25 -5.95
C GLU A 354 -13.31 -22.78 -5.94
N ASN A 355 -14.31 -23.31 -5.24
CA ASN A 355 -14.47 -24.76 -5.10
C ASN A 355 -14.80 -25.48 -6.41
N PRO A 356 -15.73 -25.02 -7.25
CA PRO A 356 -16.04 -25.72 -8.49
C PRO A 356 -14.83 -25.82 -9.42
N PHE A 357 -14.10 -24.72 -9.61
CA PHE A 357 -12.90 -24.71 -10.46
C PHE A 357 -11.76 -25.55 -9.87
N ARG A 358 -11.57 -25.48 -8.54
CA ARG A 358 -10.60 -26.32 -7.82
C ARG A 358 -10.86 -27.82 -8.00
N HIS A 359 -12.13 -28.24 -8.05
CA HIS A 359 -12.54 -29.64 -8.25
C HIS A 359 -12.78 -30.01 -9.73
N GLY A 360 -12.35 -29.15 -10.66
CA GLY A 360 -12.31 -29.45 -12.09
C GLY A 360 -13.64 -29.30 -12.83
N ALA A 361 -14.57 -28.49 -12.33
CA ALA A 361 -15.86 -28.21 -12.99
C ALA A 361 -15.68 -27.75 -14.45
N LEU A 362 -14.75 -26.84 -14.71
CA LEU A 362 -14.44 -26.38 -16.07
C LEU A 362 -14.00 -27.53 -16.99
N GLY A 363 -13.14 -28.43 -16.50
CA GLY A 363 -12.69 -29.59 -17.27
C GLY A 363 -13.80 -30.59 -17.53
N LYS A 364 -14.73 -30.77 -16.58
CA LYS A 364 -15.94 -31.60 -16.78
C LYS A 364 -16.85 -30.98 -17.84
N PHE A 365 -17.10 -29.68 -17.76
CA PHE A 365 -17.90 -28.94 -18.73
C PHE A 365 -17.33 -29.04 -20.15
N ILE A 366 -16.03 -28.75 -20.33
CA ILE A 366 -15.38 -28.84 -21.65
C ILE A 366 -15.47 -30.25 -22.24
N ARG A 367 -15.32 -31.30 -21.41
CA ARG A 367 -15.46 -32.68 -21.86
C ARG A 367 -16.88 -32.97 -22.33
N ALA A 368 -17.88 -32.68 -21.50
CA ALA A 368 -19.28 -32.89 -21.84
C ALA A 368 -19.69 -32.14 -23.10
N TRP A 369 -19.19 -30.91 -23.27
CA TRP A 369 -19.44 -30.11 -24.47
C TRP A 369 -18.84 -30.76 -25.72
N ARG A 370 -17.57 -31.17 -25.65
CA ARG A 370 -16.88 -31.83 -26.77
C ARG A 370 -17.45 -33.20 -27.13
N SER A 371 -17.97 -33.94 -26.16
CA SER A 371 -18.59 -35.24 -26.40
C SER A 371 -20.06 -35.14 -26.82
N GLY A 372 -20.65 -33.94 -26.84
CA GLY A 372 -22.06 -33.74 -27.18
C GLY A 372 -23.04 -34.27 -26.12
N GLU A 373 -22.56 -34.51 -24.90
CA GLU A 373 -23.36 -35.02 -23.77
C GLU A 373 -24.26 -33.95 -23.13
N ILE A 374 -24.08 -32.68 -23.50
CA ILE A 374 -24.86 -31.57 -22.94
C ILE A 374 -26.22 -31.50 -23.64
N ASP A 375 -27.28 -31.80 -22.87
CA ASP A 375 -28.64 -31.42 -23.23
C ASP A 375 -28.84 -29.91 -22.97
N TRP A 376 -28.77 -29.11 -24.05
CA TRP A 376 -28.81 -27.65 -23.96
C TRP A 376 -30.09 -27.10 -23.31
N PRO A 377 -31.31 -27.56 -23.65
CA PRO A 377 -32.52 -27.20 -22.92
C PRO A 377 -32.43 -27.37 -21.40
N ASP A 378 -31.99 -28.53 -20.92
CA ASP A 378 -31.90 -28.80 -19.48
C ASP A 378 -30.74 -28.06 -18.82
N TRP A 379 -29.61 -27.92 -19.53
CA TRP A 379 -28.49 -27.10 -19.08
C TRP A 379 -28.91 -25.63 -18.93
N LEU A 380 -29.62 -25.07 -19.91
CA LEU A 380 -30.14 -23.69 -19.85
C LEU A 380 -31.18 -23.50 -18.75
N ARG A 381 -32.02 -24.50 -18.46
CA ARG A 381 -32.94 -24.46 -17.30
C ARG A 381 -32.19 -24.37 -15.98
N LEU A 382 -31.08 -25.09 -15.83
CA LEU A 382 -30.30 -25.14 -14.58
C LEU A 382 -29.31 -23.97 -14.44
N HIS A 383 -28.77 -23.48 -15.55
CA HIS A 383 -27.65 -22.52 -15.56
C HIS A 383 -27.97 -21.18 -16.23
N GLY A 384 -29.10 -21.05 -16.91
CA GLY A 384 -29.47 -19.85 -17.66
C GLY A 384 -29.57 -18.60 -16.77
N LEU A 385 -30.24 -18.70 -15.61
CA LEU A 385 -30.35 -17.58 -14.68
C LEU A 385 -28.98 -17.17 -14.09
N PRO A 386 -28.16 -18.08 -13.52
CA PRO A 386 -26.80 -17.75 -13.08
C PRO A 386 -25.92 -17.15 -14.19
N CYS A 387 -25.98 -17.68 -15.41
CA CYS A 387 -25.25 -17.13 -16.55
C CYS A 387 -25.76 -15.74 -16.93
N GLY A 388 -27.07 -15.51 -16.89
CA GLY A 388 -27.67 -14.20 -17.13
C GLY A 388 -27.23 -13.17 -16.10
N ILE A 389 -27.26 -13.51 -14.82
CA ILE A 389 -26.75 -12.65 -13.73
C ILE A 389 -25.26 -12.34 -13.94
N GLY A 390 -24.46 -13.36 -14.24
CA GLY A 390 -23.03 -13.18 -14.52
C GLY A 390 -22.76 -12.29 -15.73
N ALA A 391 -23.55 -12.42 -16.80
CA ALA A 391 -23.45 -11.58 -17.99
C ALA A 391 -23.83 -10.12 -17.70
N VAL A 392 -24.85 -9.87 -16.89
CA VAL A 392 -25.24 -8.52 -16.46
C VAL A 392 -24.13 -7.89 -15.62
N ILE A 393 -23.59 -8.60 -14.64
CA ILE A 393 -22.46 -8.10 -13.81
C ILE A 393 -21.26 -7.77 -14.70
N ALA A 394 -20.91 -8.65 -15.64
CA ALA A 394 -19.81 -8.39 -16.57
C ALA A 394 -20.09 -7.19 -17.48
N ALA A 395 -21.32 -7.02 -17.95
CA ALA A 395 -21.71 -5.87 -18.78
C ALA A 395 -21.61 -4.55 -18.00
N ILE A 396 -22.04 -4.52 -16.74
CA ILE A 396 -21.90 -3.35 -15.86
C ILE A 396 -20.42 -3.04 -15.64
N ALA A 397 -19.61 -4.04 -15.29
CA ALA A 397 -18.18 -3.89 -15.08
C ALA A 397 -17.46 -3.34 -16.33
N ILE A 398 -17.71 -3.94 -17.50
CA ILE A 398 -17.12 -3.51 -18.78
C ILE A 398 -17.58 -2.09 -19.13
N GLY A 399 -18.87 -1.78 -18.94
CA GLY A 399 -19.43 -0.45 -19.15
C GLY A 399 -18.71 0.60 -18.31
N GLY A 400 -18.59 0.37 -16.99
CA GLY A 400 -17.89 1.29 -16.10
C GLY A 400 -16.41 1.48 -16.45
N LEU A 401 -15.72 0.39 -16.83
CA LEU A 401 -14.31 0.43 -17.25
C LEU A 401 -14.08 1.14 -18.59
N ILE A 402 -15.07 1.16 -19.48
CA ILE A 402 -15.02 1.90 -20.75
C ILE A 402 -15.32 3.38 -20.52
N PHE A 403 -16.34 3.68 -19.70
CA PHE A 403 -16.80 5.04 -19.41
C PHE A 403 -16.25 5.54 -18.07
N VAL A 404 -14.93 5.42 -17.87
CA VAL A 404 -14.28 5.99 -16.69
C VAL A 404 -14.28 7.51 -16.83
N PRO A 405 -14.75 8.27 -15.81
CA PRO A 405 -14.67 9.72 -15.86
C PRO A 405 -13.21 10.19 -15.99
N SER A 406 -12.98 11.22 -16.80
CA SER A 406 -11.70 11.93 -16.82
C SER A 406 -11.54 12.65 -15.49
N THR A 407 -10.74 12.12 -14.56
CA THR A 407 -10.49 12.75 -13.26
C THR A 407 -9.68 14.05 -13.41
N SER A 408 -10.39 15.18 -13.47
CA SER A 408 -10.32 16.34 -12.57
C SER A 408 -8.99 16.92 -12.01
N ALA A 409 -7.79 16.64 -12.54
CA ALA A 409 -6.57 17.32 -12.05
C ALA A 409 -5.44 17.42 -13.09
N ILE A 410 -5.57 18.32 -14.08
CA ILE A 410 -4.53 18.50 -15.12
C ILE A 410 -3.46 19.54 -14.75
N GLU A 411 -3.54 20.26 -13.61
CA GLU A 411 -2.45 21.21 -13.22
C GLU A 411 -1.81 20.97 -11.84
N GLY A 412 -2.53 20.41 -10.85
CA GLY A 412 -1.99 20.19 -9.49
C GLY A 412 -1.53 18.76 -9.16
N ALA A 413 -1.92 17.76 -9.96
CA ALA A 413 -1.57 16.35 -9.69
C ALA A 413 -0.09 16.04 -9.95
N ASP A 414 0.57 16.80 -10.84
CA ASP A 414 1.99 16.61 -11.13
C ASP A 414 2.88 17.04 -9.95
N LEU A 415 2.46 18.06 -9.18
CA LEU A 415 3.15 18.48 -7.96
C LEU A 415 3.08 17.40 -6.87
N LEU A 416 2.01 16.59 -6.83
CA LEU A 416 1.91 15.47 -5.89
C LEU A 416 2.68 14.21 -6.32
N LYS A 417 3.20 14.14 -7.55
CA LYS A 417 4.00 12.99 -8.01
C LYS A 417 5.43 13.00 -7.51
N SER A 418 5.90 14.15 -7.01
CA SER A 418 7.24 14.33 -6.46
C SER A 418 7.21 14.11 -4.96
N GLU A 419 7.96 13.12 -4.48
CA GLU A 419 8.23 12.96 -3.04
C GLU A 419 9.24 13.98 -2.51
N GLU A 420 10.01 14.62 -3.41
CA GLU A 420 10.94 15.69 -3.02
C GLU A 420 10.19 16.89 -2.46
N ALA A 421 10.80 17.51 -1.44
CA ALA A 421 10.29 18.74 -0.85
C ALA A 421 10.20 19.85 -1.89
N GLN A 422 9.03 20.47 -1.96
CA GLN A 422 8.76 21.62 -2.80
C GLN A 422 8.94 22.87 -1.96
N VAL A 423 10.08 23.52 -2.20
CA VAL A 423 10.48 24.72 -1.48
C VAL A 423 10.34 25.92 -2.39
N VAL A 424 9.63 26.93 -1.91
CA VAL A 424 9.26 28.11 -2.65
C VAL A 424 9.27 29.31 -1.71
N GLY A 425 9.74 30.47 -2.17
CA GLY A 425 9.76 31.70 -1.36
C GLY A 425 11.10 32.02 -0.68
N LEU A 426 12.15 31.24 -0.93
CA LEU A 426 13.45 31.50 -0.33
C LEU A 426 14.16 32.71 -0.99
N PRO A 427 14.87 33.54 -0.20
CA PRO A 427 15.76 34.55 -0.71
C PRO A 427 16.95 33.91 -1.47
N PRO A 428 17.62 34.65 -2.38
CA PRO A 428 18.78 34.16 -3.13
C PRO A 428 19.91 33.66 -2.21
N GLU A 429 20.55 32.53 -2.56
CA GLU A 429 21.63 31.89 -1.78
C GLU A 429 22.87 32.78 -1.57
N ASP A 430 23.07 33.80 -2.40
CA ASP A 430 24.23 34.70 -2.41
C ASP A 430 24.00 36.06 -1.72
N ALA A 431 22.85 36.25 -1.06
CA ALA A 431 22.59 37.46 -0.29
C ALA A 431 23.42 37.45 1.03
N GLU A 432 24.43 38.31 1.14
CA GLU A 432 25.26 38.46 2.35
C GLU A 432 24.46 38.86 3.61
N ASP A 433 23.24 39.39 3.44
CA ASP A 433 22.27 39.71 4.49
C ASP A 433 20.85 39.36 4.01
N ALA A 434 20.52 38.07 3.88
CA ALA A 434 19.19 37.63 3.48
C ALA A 434 18.11 38.15 4.45
N PRO A 435 17.02 38.79 3.96
CA PRO A 435 15.96 39.28 4.82
C PRO A 435 15.27 38.12 5.54
N LYS A 436 14.78 38.39 6.76
CA LYS A 436 13.94 37.45 7.49
C LYS A 436 12.64 37.23 6.72
N LEU A 437 12.21 35.99 6.64
CA LEU A 437 10.91 35.61 6.11
C LEU A 437 9.81 36.15 7.03
N ASP A 438 8.76 36.73 6.45
CA ASP A 438 7.56 37.12 7.18
C ASP A 438 6.88 35.94 7.84
N ILE A 439 6.92 34.80 7.14
CA ILE A 439 6.31 33.55 7.52
C ILE A 439 7.08 32.39 6.90
N LEU A 440 7.35 31.36 7.70
CA LEU A 440 7.80 30.07 7.22
C LEU A 440 6.70 29.03 7.44
N LEU A 441 6.14 28.48 6.36
CA LEU A 441 5.20 27.37 6.41
C LEU A 441 5.94 26.06 6.12
N ILE A 442 6.00 25.16 7.10
CA ILE A 442 6.48 23.80 6.92
C ILE A 442 5.27 22.88 6.89
N GLY A 443 5.04 22.26 5.74
CA GLY A 443 3.82 21.51 5.45
C GLY A 443 4.06 20.09 4.96
N ASP A 444 2.99 19.31 4.96
CA ASP A 444 2.91 17.98 4.37
C ASP A 444 2.22 18.01 2.98
N SER A 445 1.68 16.87 2.54
CA SER A 445 1.04 16.70 1.23
C SER A 445 -0.16 17.62 1.02
N VAL A 446 -0.87 18.03 2.08
CA VAL A 446 -1.97 19.00 1.97
C VAL A 446 -1.44 20.36 1.53
N SER A 447 -0.30 20.79 2.07
CA SER A 447 0.31 22.09 1.77
C SER A 447 0.92 22.15 0.36
N VAL A 448 1.31 21.01 -0.23
CA VAL A 448 1.84 20.97 -1.61
C VAL A 448 0.82 21.53 -2.61
N ARG A 449 -0.48 21.24 -2.42
CA ARG A 449 -1.56 21.78 -3.28
C ARG A 449 -1.80 23.28 -3.10
N THR A 450 -1.31 23.85 -2.01
CA THR A 450 -1.55 25.25 -1.66
C THR A 450 -0.47 26.20 -2.12
N ILE A 451 0.66 25.70 -2.65
CA ILE A 451 1.83 26.50 -3.03
C ILE A 451 1.47 27.71 -3.91
N PRO A 452 0.69 27.58 -5.00
CA PRO A 452 0.35 28.74 -5.84
C PRO A 452 -0.39 29.84 -5.07
N TYR A 453 -1.33 29.44 -4.21
CA TYR A 453 -2.14 30.36 -3.40
C TYR A 453 -1.32 30.97 -2.25
N PHE A 454 -0.40 30.20 -1.66
CA PHE A 454 0.52 30.68 -0.63
C PHE A 454 1.40 31.81 -1.18
N GLN A 455 2.02 31.62 -2.36
CA GLN A 455 2.88 32.63 -2.98
C GLN A 455 2.14 33.93 -3.27
N GLU A 456 0.90 33.83 -3.75
CA GLU A 456 0.06 35.01 -4.02
C GLU A 456 -0.23 35.79 -2.73
N LYS A 457 -0.44 35.09 -1.62
CA LYS A 457 -0.84 35.68 -0.34
C LYS A 457 0.34 36.15 0.52
N PHE A 458 1.49 35.48 0.43
CA PHE A 458 2.69 35.71 1.23
C PHE A 458 3.91 35.94 0.35
N PRO A 459 4.02 37.10 -0.31
CA PRO A 459 5.10 37.40 -1.24
C PRO A 459 6.50 37.47 -0.59
N PHE A 460 6.58 37.66 0.73
CA PHE A 460 7.81 37.66 1.54
C PHE A 460 7.93 36.43 2.45
N GLY A 461 7.09 35.41 2.23
CA GLY A 461 7.09 34.17 2.98
C GLY A 461 7.71 33.01 2.20
N ALA A 462 8.10 31.96 2.91
CA ALA A 462 8.52 30.70 2.32
C ALA A 462 7.60 29.55 2.73
N ILE A 463 7.35 28.65 1.79
CA ILE A 463 6.67 27.37 2.00
C ILE A 463 7.62 26.24 1.65
N ASP A 464 7.79 25.32 2.58
CA ASP A 464 8.45 24.04 2.38
C ASP A 464 7.42 22.94 2.64
N ALA A 465 6.91 22.34 1.56
CA ALA A 465 5.92 21.28 1.62
C ALA A 465 6.45 20.01 0.97
N ALA A 466 6.31 18.87 1.63
CA ALA A 466 6.68 17.58 1.05
C ALA A 466 5.57 16.55 1.21
N VAL A 467 5.39 15.76 0.16
CA VAL A 467 4.53 14.58 0.19
C VAL A 467 5.05 13.61 1.27
N ASN A 468 4.15 12.95 2.00
CA ASN A 468 4.47 12.00 3.08
C ASN A 468 5.24 12.55 4.31
N ARG A 469 5.49 13.86 4.38
CA ARG A 469 6.20 14.44 5.54
C ARG A 469 5.47 14.15 6.84
N GLN A 470 6.23 13.63 7.81
CA GLN A 470 5.77 13.31 9.15
C GLN A 470 6.07 14.47 10.11
N LEU A 471 5.31 14.60 11.19
CA LEU A 471 5.50 15.70 12.15
C LEU A 471 6.90 15.71 12.77
N TYR A 472 7.46 14.55 13.11
CA TYR A 472 8.79 14.45 13.71
C TYR A 472 9.93 14.92 12.79
N VAL A 473 9.70 14.95 11.46
CA VAL A 473 10.67 15.50 10.49
C VAL A 473 10.67 17.02 10.53
N GLY A 474 9.58 17.65 10.98
CA GLY A 474 9.43 19.10 11.05
C GLY A 474 10.52 19.80 11.85
N THR A 475 11.03 19.16 12.91
CA THR A 475 12.11 19.71 13.76
C THR A 475 13.42 19.87 12.98
N GLU A 476 13.79 18.85 12.20
CA GLU A 476 15.00 18.88 11.38
C GLU A 476 14.89 19.92 10.27
N VAL A 477 13.74 19.95 9.57
CA VAL A 477 13.46 20.93 8.50
C VAL A 477 13.51 22.35 9.04
N TYR A 478 12.82 22.62 10.16
CA TYR A 478 12.88 23.92 10.81
C TYR A 478 14.31 24.33 11.18
N SER A 479 15.07 23.40 11.79
CA SER A 479 16.44 23.66 12.24
C SER A 479 17.36 24.02 11.07
N ALA A 480 17.15 23.43 9.88
CA ALA A 480 17.90 23.77 8.68
C ALA A 480 17.69 25.22 8.22
N TYR A 481 16.47 25.75 8.33
CA TYR A 481 16.17 27.15 8.03
C TYR A 481 16.64 28.10 9.14
N ALA A 482 16.45 27.70 10.41
CA ALA A 482 16.91 28.49 11.55
C ALA A 482 18.44 28.66 11.54
N ALA A 483 19.19 27.64 11.10
CA ALA A 483 20.65 27.69 10.96
C ALA A 483 21.14 28.68 9.90
N GLN A 484 20.30 29.01 8.91
CA GLN A 484 20.58 30.03 7.90
C GLN A 484 20.25 31.44 8.38
N ASP A 485 19.68 31.58 9.56
CA ASP A 485 19.24 32.85 10.13
C ASP A 485 18.27 33.62 9.22
N ILE A 486 17.38 32.91 8.50
CA ILE A 486 16.35 33.54 7.64
C ILE A 486 14.94 33.49 8.23
N VAL A 487 14.74 32.78 9.34
CA VAL A 487 13.39 32.60 9.93
C VAL A 487 13.00 33.80 10.78
N GLY A 488 11.92 34.49 10.38
CA GLY A 488 11.31 35.57 11.15
C GLY A 488 10.45 35.10 12.33
N ASP A 489 9.47 35.92 12.68
CA ASP A 489 8.69 35.78 13.92
C ASP A 489 7.53 34.79 13.82
N VAL A 490 7.06 34.47 12.60
CA VAL A 490 5.90 33.58 12.39
C VAL A 490 6.34 32.27 11.73
N VAL A 491 5.97 31.15 12.36
CA VAL A 491 6.20 29.81 11.82
C VAL A 491 4.89 29.02 11.86
N VAL A 492 4.51 28.44 10.73
CA VAL A 492 3.33 27.60 10.59
C VAL A 492 3.76 26.16 10.33
N PHE A 493 3.28 25.23 11.14
CA PHE A 493 3.40 23.80 10.87
C PHE A 493 2.04 23.25 10.46
N ALA A 494 1.95 22.84 9.20
CA ALA A 494 0.82 22.12 8.63
C ALA A 494 1.22 20.64 8.46
N LEU A 495 1.48 19.97 9.58
CA LEU A 495 2.00 18.61 9.66
C LEU A 495 1.08 17.73 10.51
N GLY A 496 0.96 16.45 10.13
CA GLY A 496 0.24 15.44 10.91
C GLY A 496 -0.85 14.71 10.12
N THR A 497 -1.06 15.09 8.85
CA THR A 497 -2.00 14.37 7.97
C THR A 497 -1.52 12.94 7.72
N ASN A 498 -0.20 12.75 7.67
CA ASN A 498 0.43 11.49 7.25
C ASN A 498 0.81 10.54 8.41
N GLY A 499 0.49 10.87 9.66
CA GLY A 499 0.80 10.01 10.80
C GLY A 499 0.37 10.59 12.15
N VAL A 500 0.48 9.77 13.20
CA VAL A 500 0.16 10.16 14.58
C VAL A 500 1.17 11.19 15.07
N ALA A 501 0.69 12.35 15.53
CA ALA A 501 1.47 13.28 16.31
C ALA A 501 1.45 12.89 17.80
N THR A 502 2.62 12.86 18.42
CA THR A 502 2.75 12.60 19.86
C THR A 502 3.11 13.88 20.61
N ASP A 503 2.76 13.93 21.90
CA ASP A 503 3.11 15.05 22.77
C ASP A 503 4.63 15.29 22.80
N ASP A 504 5.44 14.22 22.83
CA ASP A 504 6.91 14.31 22.81
C ASP A 504 7.45 14.97 21.54
N GLN A 505 6.90 14.63 20.36
CA GLN A 505 7.33 15.21 19.09
C GLN A 505 6.96 16.70 19.00
N ILE A 506 5.78 17.07 19.50
CA ILE A 506 5.35 18.47 19.57
C ILE A 506 6.26 19.25 20.53
N ASP A 507 6.58 18.69 21.68
CA ASP A 507 7.45 19.32 22.67
C ASP A 507 8.87 19.53 22.11
N GLU A 508 9.39 18.58 21.32
CA GLU A 508 10.67 18.71 20.61
C GLU A 508 10.64 19.84 19.57
N LEU A 509 9.56 19.94 18.80
CA LEU A 509 9.37 20.99 17.78
C LEU A 509 9.25 22.39 18.41
N MET A 510 8.51 22.50 19.51
CA MET A 510 8.37 23.75 20.28
C MET A 510 9.68 24.14 20.95
N ALA A 511 10.47 23.18 21.44
CA ALA A 511 11.79 23.45 21.98
C ALA A 511 12.75 23.99 20.90
N ALA A 512 12.67 23.49 19.67
CA ALA A 512 13.50 23.96 18.56
C ALA A 512 13.13 25.39 18.12
N THR A 513 11.83 25.72 18.05
CA THR A 513 11.35 27.05 17.63
C THR A 513 11.60 28.15 18.65
N GLY A 514 11.62 27.78 19.93
CA GLY A 514 11.83 28.69 21.05
C GLY A 514 10.60 29.53 21.41
N SER A 515 10.75 30.40 22.42
CA SER A 515 9.66 31.22 22.95
C SER A 515 9.46 32.56 22.24
N ASP A 516 10.42 32.96 21.41
CA ASP A 516 10.45 34.31 20.81
C ASP A 516 9.57 34.41 19.56
N ARG A 517 9.22 33.27 18.95
CA ARG A 517 8.40 33.19 17.75
C ARG A 517 6.96 32.84 18.07
N GLN A 518 6.04 33.30 17.22
CA GLN A 518 4.65 32.88 17.21
C GLN A 518 4.54 31.62 16.33
N VAL A 519 4.18 30.51 16.97
CA VAL A 519 4.07 29.21 16.30
C VAL A 519 2.60 28.90 16.08
N PHE A 520 2.26 28.44 14.89
CA PHE A 520 0.90 28.06 14.52
C PHE A 520 0.88 26.61 14.06
N PHE A 521 0.00 25.80 14.65
CA PHE A 521 -0.32 24.49 14.12
C PHE A 521 -1.62 24.55 13.35
N VAL A 522 -1.65 23.93 12.17
CA VAL A 522 -2.91 23.67 11.46
C VAL A 522 -3.37 22.26 11.82
N ASN A 523 -4.53 22.15 12.47
CA ASN A 523 -5.07 20.83 12.76
C ASN A 523 -5.52 20.12 11.48
N THR A 524 -5.56 18.80 11.52
CA THR A 524 -5.61 17.98 10.32
C THR A 524 -7.02 17.50 10.04
N ARG A 525 -7.38 17.35 8.77
CA ARG A 525 -8.62 16.69 8.33
C ARG A 525 -8.30 15.66 7.26
N SER A 526 -8.63 14.42 7.56
CA SER A 526 -8.50 13.27 6.66
C SER A 526 -9.34 12.12 7.20
N PRO A 527 -9.82 11.16 6.39
CA PRO A 527 -10.49 9.93 6.85
C PRO A 527 -9.56 8.94 7.58
N GLN A 528 -8.41 9.39 8.07
CA GLN A 528 -7.42 8.56 8.71
C GLN A 528 -7.69 8.42 10.21
N THR A 529 -7.44 7.22 10.73
CA THR A 529 -7.73 6.87 12.13
C THR A 529 -6.94 7.67 13.16
N TRP A 530 -5.79 8.23 12.76
CA TRP A 530 -4.90 8.99 13.65
C TRP A 530 -5.26 10.46 13.78
N VAL A 531 -6.09 11.02 12.88
CA VAL A 531 -6.44 12.46 12.88
C VAL A 531 -6.97 12.92 14.23
N GLY A 532 -7.82 12.10 14.86
CA GLY A 532 -8.38 12.41 16.18
C GLY A 532 -7.30 12.55 17.27
N GLU A 533 -6.35 11.60 17.33
CA GLU A 533 -5.26 11.66 18.31
C GLU A 533 -4.28 12.81 18.00
N THR A 534 -3.94 13.00 16.71
CA THR A 534 -3.08 14.11 16.27
C THR A 534 -3.66 15.47 16.66
N ASN A 535 -4.95 15.72 16.37
CA ASN A 535 -5.60 16.97 16.71
C ASN A 535 -5.71 17.15 18.23
N SER A 536 -5.98 16.06 18.97
CA SER A 536 -5.99 16.09 20.44
C SER A 536 -4.62 16.43 21.02
N ALA A 537 -3.53 15.91 20.45
CA ALA A 537 -2.16 16.23 20.87
C ALA A 537 -1.82 17.72 20.65
N MET A 538 -2.24 18.28 19.50
CA MET A 538 -2.10 19.71 19.23
C MET A 538 -2.89 20.58 20.22
N GLU A 539 -4.13 20.20 20.52
CA GLU A 539 -4.96 20.91 21.52
C GLU A 539 -4.33 20.88 22.91
N ARG A 540 -3.84 19.72 23.36
CA ARG A 540 -3.12 19.60 24.65
C ARG A 540 -1.87 20.47 24.72
N ALA A 541 -1.22 20.73 23.59
CA ALA A 541 -0.01 21.55 23.54
C ALA A 541 -0.28 23.04 23.78
N LEU A 542 -1.47 23.55 23.45
CA LEU A 542 -1.88 24.93 23.72
C LEU A 542 -1.86 25.26 25.22
N GLU A 543 -2.12 24.28 26.08
CA GLU A 543 -2.03 24.45 27.53
C GLU A 543 -0.57 24.56 28.02
N ARG A 544 0.38 24.04 27.24
CA ARG A 544 1.81 23.97 27.59
C ARG A 544 2.61 25.15 27.05
N TYR A 545 2.21 25.71 25.90
CA TYR A 545 2.99 26.73 25.18
C TYR A 545 2.16 27.99 24.89
N PRO A 546 2.46 29.13 25.54
CA PRO A 546 1.67 30.37 25.39
C PRO A 546 1.88 31.08 24.04
N ASN A 547 2.97 30.77 23.33
CA ASN A 547 3.27 31.28 21.98
C ASN A 547 2.81 30.34 20.86
N LEU A 548 2.11 29.25 21.21
CA LEU A 548 1.49 28.32 20.25
C LEU A 548 0.02 28.68 20.02
N HIS A 549 -0.37 28.73 18.77
CA HIS A 549 -1.73 29.00 18.31
C HIS A 549 -2.24 27.85 17.44
N LEU A 550 -3.56 27.65 17.40
CA LEU A 550 -4.20 26.62 16.58
C LEU A 550 -5.03 27.26 15.46
N ILE A 551 -4.76 26.85 14.24
CA ILE A 551 -5.56 27.15 13.06
C ILE A 551 -6.50 25.96 12.85
N ASP A 552 -7.79 26.16 13.17
CA ASP A 552 -8.79 25.09 13.22
C ASP A 552 -9.40 24.76 11.84
N TRP A 553 -8.57 24.21 10.95
CA TRP A 553 -8.99 23.69 9.65
C TRP A 553 -10.03 22.57 9.74
N TYR A 554 -9.90 21.69 10.75
CA TYR A 554 -10.80 20.55 10.95
C TYR A 554 -12.25 21.00 11.14
N SER A 555 -12.50 21.91 12.07
CA SER A 555 -13.85 22.44 12.29
C SER A 555 -14.28 23.38 11.17
N TYR A 556 -13.38 24.21 10.64
CA TYR A 556 -13.68 25.16 9.56
C TYR A 556 -14.26 24.46 8.32
N SER A 557 -13.63 23.36 7.96
CA SER A 557 -14.01 22.61 6.77
C SER A 557 -15.21 21.69 7.05
N ALA A 558 -15.56 21.37 8.29
CA ALA A 558 -16.56 20.35 8.64
C ALA A 558 -17.86 20.44 7.82
N GLY A 559 -18.26 19.33 7.19
CA GLY A 559 -19.45 19.28 6.32
C GLY A 559 -19.24 19.87 4.92
N ARG A 560 -18.04 20.36 4.60
CA ARG A 560 -17.64 20.86 3.27
C ARG A 560 -16.73 19.86 2.53
N ASP A 561 -17.26 18.68 2.21
CA ASP A 561 -16.53 17.67 1.41
C ASP A 561 -16.23 18.15 -0.02
N ASP A 562 -16.93 19.20 -0.46
CA ASP A 562 -16.74 19.90 -1.72
C ASP A 562 -15.43 20.68 -1.83
N LEU A 563 -14.68 20.88 -0.73
CA LEU A 563 -13.34 21.47 -0.76
C LEU A 563 -12.22 20.45 -1.09
N PHE A 564 -12.55 19.17 -1.10
CA PHE A 564 -11.58 18.08 -1.21
C PHE A 564 -11.69 17.38 -2.56
N ASP A 565 -10.57 16.79 -2.99
CA ASP A 565 -10.58 15.74 -4.00
C ASP A 565 -11.32 14.50 -3.44
N GLY A 566 -11.58 13.50 -4.30
CA GLY A 566 -12.35 12.30 -3.92
C GLY A 566 -11.75 11.43 -2.80
N ASP A 567 -10.58 11.79 -2.27
CA ASP A 567 -9.89 11.12 -1.17
C ASP A 567 -10.18 11.69 0.22
N GLY A 568 -10.94 12.79 0.30
CA GLY A 568 -11.31 13.45 1.56
C GLY A 568 -10.13 14.03 2.36
N THR A 569 -8.95 14.17 1.75
CA THR A 569 -7.72 14.67 2.38
C THR A 569 -7.12 15.83 1.60
N HIS A 570 -6.90 15.63 0.30
CA HIS A 570 -6.25 16.63 -0.54
C HIS A 570 -7.26 17.66 -1.02
N LEU A 571 -6.79 18.90 -1.10
CA LEU A 571 -7.61 20.04 -1.46
C LEU A 571 -7.76 20.12 -2.98
N ASN A 572 -8.97 20.41 -3.43
CA ASN A 572 -9.18 20.93 -4.77
C ASN A 572 -8.81 22.43 -4.83
N GLU A 573 -8.99 23.07 -5.98
CA GLU A 573 -8.62 24.48 -6.18
C GLU A 573 -9.32 25.43 -5.19
N GLU A 574 -10.62 25.25 -4.94
CA GLU A 574 -11.38 26.06 -3.99
C GLU A 574 -10.93 25.81 -2.55
N GLY A 575 -10.72 24.53 -2.19
CA GLY A 575 -10.20 24.14 -0.88
C GLY A 575 -8.80 24.70 -0.60
N ALA A 576 -7.91 24.73 -1.59
CA ALA A 576 -6.56 25.25 -1.45
C ALA A 576 -6.55 26.77 -1.20
N ALA A 577 -7.39 27.51 -1.91
CA ALA A 577 -7.57 28.94 -1.68
C ALA A 577 -8.13 29.25 -0.28
N GLU A 578 -9.18 28.52 0.12
CA GLU A 578 -9.81 28.64 1.45
C GLU A 578 -8.86 28.28 2.59
N TYR A 579 -8.02 27.25 2.41
CA TYR A 579 -7.02 26.83 3.39
C TYR A 579 -5.98 27.92 3.64
N ILE A 580 -5.42 28.50 2.57
CA ILE A 580 -4.47 29.61 2.70
C ILE A 580 -5.14 30.87 3.25
N GLN A 581 -6.38 31.15 2.88
CA GLN A 581 -7.13 32.27 3.44
C GLN A 581 -7.30 32.13 4.95
N LEU A 582 -7.63 30.93 5.45
CA LEU A 582 -7.73 30.65 6.87
C LEU A 582 -6.40 30.87 7.60
N ILE A 583 -5.27 30.45 6.99
CA ILE A 583 -3.94 30.69 7.54
C ILE A 583 -3.65 32.19 7.60
N TYR A 584 -3.91 32.91 6.52
CA TYR A 584 -3.71 34.36 6.46
C TYR A 584 -4.50 35.10 7.55
N ASP A 585 -5.77 34.76 7.73
CA ASP A 585 -6.61 35.39 8.74
C ASP A 585 -6.08 35.15 10.16
N ALA A 586 -5.47 34.00 10.42
CA ALA A 586 -4.88 33.66 11.72
C ALA A 586 -3.55 34.37 11.99
N VAL A 587 -2.71 34.57 10.97
CA VAL A 587 -1.33 35.07 11.14
C VAL A 587 -1.17 36.57 10.82
N SER A 588 -2.10 37.17 10.07
CA SER A 588 -1.95 38.53 9.51
C SER A 588 -1.63 39.62 10.54
N SER A 589 -2.10 39.50 11.78
CA SER A 589 -1.80 40.46 12.85
C SER A 589 -0.36 40.42 13.36
N TYR A 590 0.39 39.38 13.01
CA TYR A 590 1.78 39.15 13.43
C TYR A 590 2.78 39.42 12.30
N LEU A 591 2.31 39.60 11.07
CA LEU A 591 3.18 39.87 9.93
C LEU A 591 3.72 41.32 9.98
N PRO A 592 4.95 41.53 9.52
CA PRO A 592 5.50 42.87 9.38
C PRO A 592 4.74 43.68 8.32
N VAL A 593 4.84 45.01 8.43
CA VAL A 593 4.26 45.93 7.44
C VAL A 593 5.34 46.30 6.44
N HIS A 594 5.12 45.95 5.18
CA HIS A 594 6.01 46.29 4.07
C HIS A 594 5.58 47.58 3.36
N ASP A 595 6.55 48.39 2.97
CA ASP A 595 6.34 49.57 2.13
C ASP A 595 6.33 49.17 0.64
N ALA A 596 5.75 50.01 -0.23
CA ALA A 596 5.57 49.69 -1.66
C ALA A 596 6.88 49.48 -2.46
N ASP A 597 8.03 49.83 -1.86
CA ASP A 597 9.36 49.70 -2.45
C ASP A 597 10.12 48.43 -1.96
N ASP A 598 9.53 47.63 -1.06
CA ASP A 598 10.16 46.39 -0.58
C ASP A 598 10.14 45.31 -1.69
N GLU A 599 11.32 44.80 -2.06
CA GLU A 599 11.44 43.75 -3.08
C GLU A 599 11.02 42.39 -2.49
N ALA A 600 9.85 41.88 -2.93
CA ALA A 600 9.40 40.53 -2.64
C ALA A 600 10.32 39.48 -3.27
N ALA A 601 10.35 38.27 -2.69
CA ALA A 601 11.09 37.16 -3.26
C ALA A 601 10.55 36.88 -4.68
N HIS A 602 11.36 37.18 -5.70
CA HIS A 602 10.99 36.99 -7.10
C HIS A 602 10.85 35.51 -7.42
N LEU A 603 9.61 35.04 -7.65
CA LEU A 603 9.35 33.68 -8.11
C LEU A 603 8.72 33.66 -9.49
N LYS A 604 9.40 32.94 -10.39
CA LYS A 604 8.83 32.46 -11.64
C LYS A 604 7.70 31.47 -11.33
N SER A 605 6.55 31.69 -11.93
CA SER A 605 5.40 30.78 -11.90
C SER A 605 5.76 29.37 -12.41
N GLY A 606 4.97 28.35 -12.05
CA GLY A 606 5.13 26.99 -12.59
C GLY A 606 5.07 26.93 -14.13
N TRP A 607 4.35 27.88 -14.74
CA TRP A 607 4.34 28.14 -16.18
C TRP A 607 5.68 28.68 -16.72
N GLU A 608 6.30 29.63 -16.01
CA GLU A 608 7.62 30.17 -16.38
C GLU A 608 8.74 29.15 -16.20
N LEU A 609 8.63 28.26 -15.21
CA LEU A 609 9.54 27.11 -15.04
C LEU A 609 9.34 26.06 -16.14
N ALA A 610 8.11 25.83 -16.61
CA ALA A 610 7.82 24.98 -17.76
C ALA A 610 8.30 25.58 -19.10
N MET A 611 8.24 26.91 -19.25
CA MET A 611 8.82 27.64 -20.38
C MET A 611 10.36 27.62 -20.37
N ASP A 612 11.01 27.76 -19.21
CA ASP A 612 12.47 27.65 -19.11
C ASP A 612 12.99 26.22 -19.38
N ARG A 613 12.21 25.18 -19.09
CA ARG A 613 12.54 23.79 -19.48
C ARG A 613 12.37 23.53 -20.98
N THR A 614 11.60 24.36 -21.70
CA THR A 614 11.38 24.25 -23.14
C THR A 614 12.26 25.21 -23.96
N GLU A 615 12.80 26.27 -23.37
CA GLU A 615 13.73 27.21 -24.02
C GLU A 615 15.01 26.55 -24.63
N PRO A 616 15.64 25.53 -24.04
CA PRO A 616 16.80 24.89 -24.65
C PRO A 616 16.42 24.05 -25.87
N PHE A 617 15.20 23.51 -25.91
CA PHE A 617 14.71 22.68 -27.03
C PHE A 617 14.33 23.54 -28.26
N PHE A 618 13.77 24.73 -28.05
CA PHE A 618 13.36 25.60 -29.17
C PHE A 618 14.49 26.46 -29.75
N LYS A 619 15.56 26.77 -29.00
CA LYS A 619 16.69 27.54 -29.54
C LYS A 619 17.60 26.71 -30.46
N ASP A 620 17.70 25.40 -30.24
CA ASP A 620 18.49 24.52 -31.11
C ASP A 620 17.70 24.01 -32.32
N GLU A 621 16.41 23.66 -32.18
CA GLU A 621 15.59 23.30 -33.35
C GLU A 621 15.23 24.50 -34.24
N ALA A 622 15.07 25.72 -33.70
CA ALA A 622 14.84 26.90 -34.54
C ALA A 622 16.09 27.33 -35.33
N ARG A 623 17.31 27.05 -34.83
CA ARG A 623 18.55 27.29 -35.58
C ARG A 623 18.85 26.19 -36.60
N LEU A 624 18.51 24.93 -36.31
CA LEU A 624 18.64 23.82 -37.25
C LEU A 624 17.56 23.83 -38.35
N ASN A 625 16.32 24.22 -38.06
CA ASN A 625 15.25 24.27 -39.06
C ASN A 625 15.20 25.59 -39.86
N ALA A 626 15.68 26.72 -39.32
CA ALA A 626 15.79 27.96 -40.13
C ALA A 626 16.92 27.90 -41.16
N GLY A 627 18.01 27.16 -40.90
CA GLY A 627 19.09 26.94 -41.87
C GLY A 627 18.69 26.03 -43.02
N VAL A 628 17.90 24.97 -42.75
CA VAL A 628 17.50 23.99 -43.78
C VAL A 628 16.32 24.50 -44.64
N ILE A 629 15.45 25.36 -44.10
CA ILE A 629 14.32 25.93 -44.87
C ILE A 629 14.76 27.10 -45.77
N ILE A 630 15.80 27.87 -45.38
CA ILE A 630 16.30 28.97 -46.22
C ILE A 630 17.18 28.45 -47.37
N ASP A 631 18.02 27.43 -47.17
CA ASP A 631 18.78 26.81 -48.27
C ASP A 631 17.91 25.97 -49.23
N GLY A 632 16.80 25.40 -48.74
CA GLY A 632 15.85 24.63 -49.56
C GLY A 632 14.93 25.50 -50.43
N MET A 633 14.63 26.74 -50.04
CA MET A 633 13.78 27.65 -50.82
C MET A 633 14.55 28.46 -51.88
N GLN A 634 15.88 28.52 -51.81
CA GLN A 634 16.70 29.20 -52.82
C GLN A 634 17.01 28.34 -54.06
N TYR A 635 16.79 27.01 -53.98
CA TYR A 635 16.95 26.08 -55.10
C TYR A 635 15.69 25.87 -55.96
N CYS A 636 14.53 26.40 -55.55
CA CYS A 636 13.26 26.26 -56.29
C CYS A 636 12.79 27.55 -57.00
N ILE A 637 13.61 28.62 -57.04
CA ILE A 637 13.24 29.90 -57.68
C ILE A 637 14.18 30.29 -58.85
N ASN A 638 15.17 29.45 -59.21
CA ASN A 638 16.13 29.76 -60.30
C ASN A 638 16.14 28.73 -61.46
N ALA A 639 15.05 28.01 -61.69
CA ALA A 639 14.93 27.10 -62.84
C ALA A 639 13.71 27.46 -63.70
N ASP A 640 13.69 28.69 -64.19
CA ASP A 640 12.86 29.11 -65.32
C ASP A 640 13.63 30.22 -66.06
N ASP A 641 14.62 29.82 -66.86
CA ASP A 641 14.83 30.46 -68.18
C ASP A 641 15.88 29.72 -69.03
N THR A 642 15.49 29.51 -70.28
CA THR A 642 16.28 29.38 -71.52
C THR A 642 16.91 28.04 -71.95
N ASP A 643 16.46 27.66 -73.16
CA ASP A 643 17.13 26.95 -74.26
C ASP A 643 17.36 25.43 -74.12
N GLY A 644 17.01 24.56 -75.08
CA GLY A 644 16.74 24.75 -76.49
C GLY A 644 17.47 23.65 -77.27
N VAL A 645 16.71 22.85 -78.04
CA VAL A 645 17.14 22.12 -79.24
C VAL A 645 18.13 20.93 -79.09
N GLU A 646 17.67 19.81 -79.69
CA GLU A 646 18.36 18.55 -80.06
C GLU A 646 18.63 17.47 -79.01
#